data_AF-A0A970W259-F1
#
_entry.id   AF-A0A970W259-F1
#
_cell.length_a   1.000
_cell.length_b   1.000
_cell.length_c   1.000
_cell.angle_alpha   90.00
_cell.angle_beta   90.00
_cell.angle_gamma   90.00
#
_symmetry.space_group_name_H-M   'P 1'
#
loop_
_entity.id
_entity.type
_entity.pdbx_description
1 polymer ?
#
loop_
_entity_poly.entity_id
_entity_poly.type
_entity_poly.pdbx_seq_one_letter_code
_entity_poly.pdbx_strand_id
1 'polypeptide(L)'
;MRAIAALCLLACLLATGGCSPLAVDRDVAQERLNQATPPLDQSCAVGQTFRASRPNLAAIEVLLVVYGDEPLGKEASLTLHLHTTPEAAEDLQQVRVTLAGRRHNDLLRFALAPLANSAGQDYYFCLESSAPGRVAVWRSTLDAYAGGSMFEAGQSQAGDLRFATFAQYMPSQAVQQVWDAFRGHLWPLAAVLLLLYLPGSVLLRLLRPGRGEWIRQPVAHGILALCLSLALIPLFTLWASTLGIRLSPLRASVVLALLGAVELGFAWRAAPSAWRALRQRAPSPWAAGLALILALTLIVRLIQIRDVVLPLWVDSVHQTLITRLIAEQGAIPTSYEPLLPVSGFYRHFGFHALAAWYHWLSGLAIPQAILALGQILNAIAILPGYLLAVRLTGRPLAGLVAAAITGLISLMPAYYVSWGRYTQLEGMVLLPACLVLLYESLRSQDRRRHSALAAVAAAGLFVTHYRVMFFFVTFLVCLLLWAALARPRGWPTLRTLCCRTAQIALISALLVLPWLWNLLHELAQPLAALPVRPESGDEYNAIPWVFLRIGHSPALLKLAGAALVSWLARLAWRAARARSRVKGTASGDKAGPWQAVASSLGATLAEHPAPALVLGWVSLTALLVNLHLIGLPDIGAVNNASAVIALYLPLSLLAASVVSDALDWVTRAGPLLRKVTTAALGFAILAWALVGARDMVTLINPSTVLATADDLRAMAWIRDHTSADARFLINTMPWQRGMFMGSDGGWWIPLLTDRQTTLPAVVYWGGAPDYVRQITELAQWASTTASLDDAAAWEHLEQAGVTHVYIGARGGNIKPEMVYGKPGCELVYQVGPVYIFALDRAVR
;
A
#
# COMPACT_ATOMS: atom_id res chain seq x y z
N MET A 1 -2.72 28.70 15.39
CA MET A 1 -1.83 29.64 14.68
C MET A 1 -0.54 29.01 14.17
N ARG A 2 0.38 28.44 14.99
CA ARG A 2 1.67 27.92 14.48
C ARG A 2 1.58 26.71 13.54
N ALA A 3 0.61 25.81 13.72
CA ALA A 3 0.37 24.68 12.82
C ALA A 3 -0.26 25.11 11.48
N ILE A 4 -1.20 26.06 11.52
CA ILE A 4 -1.74 26.73 10.33
C ILE A 4 -0.62 27.49 9.63
N ALA A 5 0.23 28.21 10.37
CA ALA A 5 1.41 28.87 9.81
C ALA A 5 2.41 27.88 9.21
N ALA A 6 2.60 26.68 9.75
CA ALA A 6 3.45 25.64 9.16
C ALA A 6 2.83 24.99 7.91
N LEU A 7 1.51 24.79 7.90
CA LEU A 7 0.76 24.38 6.70
C LEU A 7 0.77 25.46 5.62
N CYS A 8 0.65 26.73 6.00
CA CYS A 8 0.81 27.88 5.11
C CYS A 8 2.26 28.04 4.66
N LEU A 9 3.26 27.78 5.51
CA LEU A 9 4.68 27.83 5.14
C LEU A 9 5.05 26.67 4.21
N LEU A 10 4.41 25.50 4.39
CA LEU A 10 4.57 24.35 3.51
C LEU A 10 3.83 24.55 2.19
N ALA A 11 2.60 25.09 2.22
CA ALA A 11 1.89 25.53 1.03
C ALA A 11 2.70 26.62 0.32
N CYS A 12 3.32 27.54 1.06
CA CYS A 12 4.26 28.51 0.52
C CYS A 12 5.51 27.83 -0.02
N LEU A 13 6.16 26.85 0.65
CA LEU A 13 7.36 26.18 0.13
C LEU A 13 7.07 25.32 -1.11
N LEU A 14 5.89 24.70 -1.17
CA LEU A 14 5.37 24.00 -2.35
C LEU A 14 4.97 24.98 -3.46
N ALA A 15 4.53 26.20 -3.12
CA ALA A 15 4.20 27.26 -4.08
C ALA A 15 5.40 28.12 -4.51
N THR A 16 6.44 28.25 -3.68
CA THR A 16 7.65 29.07 -3.91
C THR A 16 8.81 28.25 -4.46
N GLY A 17 8.70 26.92 -4.56
CA GLY A 17 9.47 26.11 -5.52
C GLY A 17 9.03 26.32 -6.98
N GLY A 18 8.50 27.52 -7.27
CA GLY A 18 7.69 27.88 -8.42
C GLY A 18 8.32 27.54 -9.77
N CYS A 19 7.45 27.17 -10.71
CA CYS A 19 7.66 26.78 -12.10
C CYS A 19 8.05 25.32 -12.40
N SER A 20 8.43 24.49 -11.42
CA SER A 20 8.68 23.07 -11.71
C SER A 20 7.46 22.17 -11.44
N PRO A 21 7.06 21.30 -12.37
CA PRO A 21 5.99 20.34 -12.12
C PRO A 21 6.40 19.32 -11.05
N LEU A 22 5.41 18.88 -10.26
CA LEU A 22 5.56 17.77 -9.31
C LEU A 22 5.72 16.44 -10.05
N ALA A 23 4.96 16.27 -11.14
CA ALA A 23 4.98 15.09 -12.00
C ALA A 23 4.56 15.46 -13.43
N VAL A 24 4.86 14.57 -14.38
CA VAL A 24 4.26 14.58 -15.72
C VAL A 24 3.40 13.34 -15.79
N ASP A 25 2.09 13.56 -15.69
CA ASP A 25 1.12 12.48 -15.66
C ASP A 25 0.62 12.20 -17.07
N ARG A 26 0.25 10.94 -17.31
CA ARG A 26 -0.51 10.59 -18.50
C ARG A 26 -1.92 11.15 -18.36
N ASP A 27 -2.40 11.80 -19.41
CA ASP A 27 -3.71 12.45 -19.44
C ASP A 27 -4.73 11.60 -20.21
N VAL A 28 -4.66 11.62 -21.54
CA VAL A 28 -5.48 10.79 -22.43
C VAL A 28 -4.66 9.63 -22.96
N ALA A 29 -5.27 8.47 -23.13
CA ALA A 29 -4.61 7.27 -23.57
C ALA A 29 -5.52 6.40 -24.44
N GLN A 30 -5.10 6.19 -25.68
CA GLN A 30 -5.55 5.08 -26.51
C GLN A 30 -4.36 4.12 -26.61
N GLU A 31 -4.53 2.87 -26.17
CA GLU A 31 -3.46 1.85 -26.25
C GLU A 31 -3.74 0.70 -27.21
N ARG A 32 -4.96 0.62 -27.76
CA ARG A 32 -5.35 -0.48 -28.65
C ARG A 32 -4.67 -0.30 -30.01
N LEU A 33 -4.15 -1.39 -30.57
CA LEU A 33 -3.52 -1.37 -31.89
C LEU A 33 -3.66 -2.73 -32.55
N ASN A 34 -3.87 -2.72 -33.86
CA ASN A 34 -3.93 -3.93 -34.68
C ASN A 34 -3.47 -3.71 -36.13
N GLN A 35 -3.23 -2.46 -36.55
CA GLN A 35 -2.77 -2.15 -37.90
C GLN A 35 -1.84 -0.92 -37.89
N ALA A 36 -0.88 -0.88 -38.81
CA ALA A 36 -0.15 0.36 -39.10
C ALA A 36 -1.00 1.29 -39.98
N THR A 37 -0.82 2.59 -39.83
CA THR A 37 -1.31 3.57 -40.82
C THR A 37 -0.58 3.38 -42.15
N PRO A 38 -1.08 3.97 -43.25
CA PRO A 38 -0.26 4.13 -44.44
C PRO A 38 1.06 4.84 -44.13
N PRO A 39 2.12 4.59 -44.92
CA PRO A 39 3.38 5.30 -44.76
C PRO A 39 3.19 6.81 -44.83
N LEU A 40 3.78 7.50 -43.87
CA LEU A 40 3.79 8.96 -43.78
C LEU A 40 4.70 9.53 -44.86
N ASP A 41 4.32 10.68 -45.39
CA ASP A 41 5.07 11.48 -46.35
C ASP A 41 5.30 12.89 -45.78
N GLN A 42 5.65 13.85 -46.64
CA GLN A 42 5.85 15.25 -46.26
C GLN A 42 4.52 16.03 -46.15
N SER A 43 3.38 15.34 -46.13
CA SER A 43 2.08 15.95 -45.88
C SER A 43 1.58 15.60 -44.48
N CYS A 44 0.79 16.49 -43.87
CA CYS A 44 0.13 16.24 -42.59
C CYS A 44 -1.12 15.35 -42.76
N ALA A 45 -0.99 14.27 -43.54
CA ALA A 45 -2.12 13.44 -43.97
C ALA A 45 -2.70 12.57 -42.87
N VAL A 46 -1.92 12.14 -41.89
CA VAL A 46 -2.37 11.26 -40.80
C VAL A 46 -2.43 12.06 -39.50
N GLY A 47 -3.59 12.05 -38.85
CA GLY A 47 -3.81 12.77 -37.61
C GLY A 47 -4.89 12.17 -36.72
N GLN A 48 -5.09 12.79 -35.57
CA GLN A 48 -6.07 12.37 -34.57
C GLN A 48 -6.57 13.58 -33.80
N THR A 49 -7.89 13.70 -33.67
CA THR A 49 -8.48 14.63 -32.70
C THR A 49 -8.53 13.99 -31.32
N PHE A 50 -8.36 14.82 -30.29
CA PHE A 50 -8.48 14.39 -28.91
C PHE A 50 -8.91 15.53 -28.00
N ARG A 51 -9.58 15.17 -26.91
CA ARG A 51 -9.98 16.10 -25.85
C ARG A 51 -9.07 15.98 -24.65
N ALA A 52 -8.26 17.00 -24.38
CA ALA A 52 -7.40 17.01 -23.20
C ALA A 52 -8.26 17.01 -21.92
N SER A 53 -7.96 16.12 -20.97
CA SER A 53 -8.75 15.99 -19.73
C SER A 53 -8.20 16.85 -18.60
N ARG A 54 -6.91 17.23 -18.70
CA ARG A 54 -6.18 18.02 -17.71
C ARG A 54 -5.65 19.34 -18.28
N PRO A 55 -5.43 20.35 -17.43
CA PRO A 55 -4.68 21.55 -17.83
C PRO A 55 -3.18 21.22 -17.93
N ASN A 56 -2.41 22.11 -18.56
CA ASN A 56 -0.97 21.97 -18.78
C ASN A 56 -0.57 20.79 -19.68
N LEU A 57 -1.29 20.56 -20.79
CA LEU A 57 -0.88 19.61 -21.84
C LEU A 57 0.55 19.91 -22.28
N ALA A 58 1.44 18.92 -22.17
CA ALA A 58 2.89 19.10 -22.27
C ALA A 58 3.59 18.09 -23.17
N ALA A 59 2.95 16.99 -23.55
CA ALA A 59 3.49 16.10 -24.57
C ALA A 59 2.42 15.24 -25.25
N ILE A 60 2.74 14.78 -26.45
CA ILE A 60 1.99 13.74 -27.18
C ILE A 60 2.98 12.61 -27.51
N GLU A 61 2.54 11.37 -27.39
CA GLU A 61 3.35 10.18 -27.67
C GLU A 61 2.61 9.26 -28.64
N VAL A 62 3.32 8.77 -29.64
CA VAL A 62 2.84 7.80 -30.63
C VAL A 62 3.79 6.61 -30.69
N LEU A 63 3.31 5.47 -31.20
CA LEU A 63 4.13 4.28 -31.39
C LEU A 63 4.58 4.16 -32.85
N LEU A 64 5.89 4.16 -33.07
CA LEU A 64 6.51 4.20 -34.39
C LEU A 64 6.44 2.85 -35.11
N VAL A 65 6.11 2.88 -36.40
CA VAL A 65 6.30 1.79 -37.35
C VAL A 65 7.43 2.19 -38.29
N VAL A 66 8.46 1.35 -38.37
CA VAL A 66 9.53 1.48 -39.37
C VAL A 66 9.44 0.31 -40.34
N TYR A 67 9.48 0.60 -41.64
CA TYR A 67 9.52 -0.39 -42.72
C TYR A 67 10.94 -0.60 -43.23
N GLY A 68 11.26 -1.88 -43.49
CA GLY A 68 12.58 -2.32 -43.95
C GLY A 68 13.61 -2.47 -42.82
N ASP A 69 14.62 -3.32 -43.05
CA ASP A 69 15.63 -3.67 -42.05
C ASP A 69 16.80 -2.66 -41.97
N GLU A 70 16.93 -1.79 -42.97
CA GLU A 70 18.00 -0.79 -42.99
C GLU A 70 17.74 0.33 -41.97
N PRO A 71 18.77 0.83 -41.26
CA PRO A 71 18.62 1.97 -40.37
C PRO A 71 18.07 3.21 -41.10
N LEU A 72 17.26 4.00 -40.40
CA LEU A 72 16.82 5.30 -40.90
C LEU A 72 18.02 6.27 -40.97
N GLY A 73 18.05 7.10 -42.03
CA GLY A 73 19.12 8.07 -42.27
C GLY A 73 19.23 9.10 -41.13
N LYS A 74 20.41 9.72 -40.97
CA LYS A 74 20.66 10.69 -39.89
C LYS A 74 19.75 11.93 -39.93
N GLU A 75 19.25 12.28 -41.10
CA GLU A 75 18.32 13.41 -41.31
C GLU A 75 16.84 13.01 -41.26
N ALA A 76 16.54 11.71 -41.09
CA ALA A 76 15.18 11.23 -40.94
C ALA A 76 14.58 11.78 -39.64
N SER A 77 13.38 12.34 -39.75
CA SER A 77 12.66 12.96 -38.65
C SER A 77 11.17 12.81 -38.83
N LEU A 78 10.47 12.79 -37.71
CA LEU A 78 9.02 12.88 -37.65
C LEU A 78 8.66 14.21 -36.98
N THR A 79 7.75 14.96 -37.60
CA THR A 79 7.27 16.24 -37.09
C THR A 79 5.81 16.11 -36.71
N LEU A 80 5.47 16.56 -35.51
CA LEU A 80 4.09 16.68 -35.04
C LEU A 80 3.66 18.14 -35.12
N HIS A 81 2.51 18.36 -35.75
CA HIS A 81 1.82 19.63 -35.82
C HIS A 81 0.60 19.56 -34.90
N LEU A 82 0.44 20.52 -34.00
CA LEU A 82 -0.69 20.60 -33.08
C LEU A 82 -1.60 21.78 -33.45
N HIS A 83 -2.89 21.52 -33.64
CA HIS A 83 -3.92 22.46 -34.06
C HIS A 83 -5.07 22.50 -33.06
N THR A 84 -5.92 23.54 -33.14
CA THR A 84 -7.20 23.58 -32.41
C THR A 84 -8.26 22.68 -33.07
N THR A 85 -8.27 22.62 -34.39
CA THR A 85 -9.19 21.78 -35.18
C THR A 85 -8.49 21.26 -36.44
N PRO A 86 -9.02 20.22 -37.10
CA PRO A 86 -8.45 19.69 -38.35
C PRO A 86 -8.35 20.72 -39.49
N GLU A 87 -9.23 21.72 -39.50
CA GLU A 87 -9.32 22.76 -40.54
C GLU A 87 -8.48 24.01 -40.22
N ALA A 88 -7.80 24.05 -39.05
CA ALA A 88 -7.01 25.20 -38.65
C ALA A 88 -5.81 25.38 -39.58
N ALA A 89 -5.59 26.61 -40.05
CA ALA A 89 -4.50 26.94 -40.98
C ALA A 89 -3.14 27.15 -40.26
N GLU A 90 -3.15 27.43 -38.96
CA GLU A 90 -1.96 27.74 -38.18
C GLU A 90 -1.68 26.68 -37.11
N ASP A 91 -0.39 26.32 -36.99
CA ASP A 91 0.09 25.48 -35.91
C ASP A 91 0.03 26.22 -34.57
N LEU A 92 -0.63 25.64 -33.57
CA LEU A 92 -0.44 26.06 -32.18
C LEU A 92 1.01 25.84 -31.76
N GLN A 93 1.54 24.65 -32.09
CA GLN A 93 2.93 24.25 -31.86
C GLN A 93 3.35 23.20 -32.88
N GLN A 94 4.65 23.23 -33.23
CA GLN A 94 5.29 22.23 -34.09
C GLN A 94 6.49 21.63 -33.35
N VAL A 95 6.60 20.31 -33.35
CA VAL A 95 7.70 19.60 -32.66
C VAL A 95 8.31 18.56 -33.58
N ARG A 96 9.62 18.67 -33.83
CA ARG A 96 10.38 17.73 -34.66
C ARG A 96 11.24 16.80 -33.81
N VAL A 97 11.15 15.50 -34.05
CA VAL A 97 11.95 14.47 -33.38
C VAL A 97 12.79 13.72 -34.41
N THR A 98 14.07 13.50 -34.12
CA THR A 98 14.95 12.68 -34.97
C THR A 98 14.61 11.20 -34.88
N LEU A 99 14.61 10.54 -36.04
CA LEU A 99 14.42 9.10 -36.18
C LEU A 99 15.74 8.32 -36.26
N ALA A 100 16.89 9.01 -36.18
CA ALA A 100 18.20 8.37 -36.20
C ALA A 100 18.34 7.37 -35.03
N GLY A 101 18.62 6.10 -35.35
CA GLY A 101 18.75 5.03 -34.36
C GLY A 101 17.43 4.55 -33.73
N ARG A 102 16.28 5.05 -34.19
CA ARG A 102 14.96 4.55 -33.78
C ARG A 102 14.64 3.24 -34.48
N ARG A 103 13.95 2.36 -33.77
CA ARG A 103 13.52 1.03 -34.22
C ARG A 103 12.01 0.95 -34.35
N HIS A 104 11.55 -0.03 -35.11
CA HIS A 104 10.14 -0.42 -35.12
C HIS A 104 9.65 -0.68 -33.69
N ASN A 105 8.47 -0.17 -33.33
CA ASN A 105 7.88 -0.18 -31.99
C ASN A 105 8.58 0.69 -30.93
N ASP A 106 9.44 1.63 -31.33
CA ASP A 106 9.89 2.67 -30.40
C ASP A 106 8.76 3.67 -30.10
N LEU A 107 8.60 4.04 -28.83
CA LEU A 107 7.74 5.15 -28.44
C LEU A 107 8.40 6.49 -28.77
N LEU A 108 7.70 7.33 -29.53
CA LEU A 108 8.15 8.69 -29.85
C LEU A 108 7.33 9.70 -29.08
N ARG A 109 7.99 10.48 -28.23
CA ARG A 109 7.38 11.55 -27.45
C ARG A 109 7.76 12.92 -28.01
N PHE A 110 6.74 13.70 -28.35
CA PHE A 110 6.82 15.09 -28.77
C PHE A 110 6.57 15.98 -27.56
N ALA A 111 7.62 16.65 -27.07
CA ALA A 111 7.52 17.56 -25.94
C ALA A 111 7.01 18.93 -26.41
N LEU A 112 5.88 19.36 -25.85
CA LEU A 112 5.23 20.65 -26.12
C LEU A 112 5.62 21.66 -25.05
N ALA A 113 5.58 22.95 -25.40
CA ALA A 113 5.46 24.00 -24.40
C ALA A 113 4.10 23.84 -23.68
N PRO A 114 4.05 23.80 -22.33
CA PRO A 114 2.81 23.47 -21.63
C PRO A 114 1.65 24.42 -21.94
N LEU A 115 0.53 23.87 -22.39
CA LEU A 115 -0.70 24.62 -22.65
C LEU A 115 -1.55 24.70 -21.38
N ALA A 116 -1.47 25.82 -20.66
CA ALA A 116 -2.05 25.96 -19.31
C ALA A 116 -3.57 25.72 -19.26
N ASN A 117 -4.32 26.19 -20.25
CA ASN A 117 -5.79 26.12 -20.28
C ASN A 117 -6.32 24.96 -21.15
N SER A 118 -5.59 23.85 -21.22
CA SER A 118 -5.96 22.69 -22.06
C SER A 118 -7.12 21.85 -21.52
N ALA A 119 -7.47 21.96 -20.24
CA ALA A 119 -8.49 21.11 -19.64
C ALA A 119 -9.85 21.25 -20.35
N GLY A 120 -10.38 20.13 -20.85
CA GLY A 120 -11.67 20.06 -21.51
C GLY A 120 -11.69 20.63 -22.94
N GLN A 121 -10.55 21.02 -23.49
CA GLN A 121 -10.41 21.54 -24.84
C GLN A 121 -10.12 20.42 -25.85
N ASP A 122 -10.63 20.58 -27.06
CA ASP A 122 -10.37 19.70 -28.19
C ASP A 122 -9.14 20.20 -28.96
N TYR A 123 -8.33 19.25 -29.40
CA TYR A 123 -7.13 19.48 -30.18
C TYR A 123 -7.06 18.47 -31.32
N TYR A 124 -6.29 18.81 -32.34
CA TYR A 124 -5.94 17.92 -33.44
C TYR A 124 -4.43 17.88 -33.56
N PHE A 125 -3.85 16.69 -33.69
CA PHE A 125 -2.45 16.59 -34.11
C PHE A 125 -2.34 15.79 -35.40
N CYS A 126 -1.40 16.19 -36.27
CA CYS A 126 -1.04 15.45 -37.46
C CYS A 126 0.48 15.30 -37.60
N LEU A 127 0.89 14.31 -38.39
CA LEU A 127 2.27 13.85 -38.48
C LEU A 127 2.81 14.01 -39.90
N GLU A 128 4.04 14.53 -39.99
CA GLU A 128 4.81 14.69 -41.22
C GLU A 128 6.15 13.95 -41.10
N SER A 129 6.55 13.20 -42.13
CA SER A 129 7.81 12.44 -42.16
C SER A 129 8.77 12.95 -43.24
N SER A 130 10.04 13.18 -42.87
CA SER A 130 11.10 13.45 -43.84
C SER A 130 11.67 12.18 -44.51
N ALA A 131 11.19 11.00 -44.10
CA ALA A 131 11.56 9.70 -44.66
C ALA A 131 10.32 9.04 -45.31
N PRO A 132 9.90 9.51 -46.51
CA PRO A 132 8.64 9.09 -47.13
C PRO A 132 8.65 7.59 -47.43
N GLY A 133 7.52 6.93 -47.21
CA GLY A 133 7.34 5.51 -47.53
C GLY A 133 7.99 4.53 -46.55
N ARG A 134 8.81 5.00 -45.59
CA ARG A 134 9.55 4.15 -44.65
C ARG A 134 9.01 4.16 -43.22
N VAL A 135 8.11 5.07 -42.90
CA VAL A 135 7.67 5.33 -41.52
C VAL A 135 6.16 5.42 -41.46
N ALA A 136 5.54 4.82 -40.45
CA ALA A 136 4.12 4.93 -40.13
C ALA A 136 3.94 5.01 -38.60
N VAL A 137 2.69 5.05 -38.14
CA VAL A 137 2.35 4.88 -36.72
C VAL A 137 1.31 3.77 -36.56
N TRP A 138 1.22 3.22 -35.35
CA TRP A 138 0.19 2.22 -35.05
C TRP A 138 -1.19 2.85 -34.86
N ARG A 139 -2.22 2.12 -35.29
CA ARG A 139 -3.64 2.43 -35.08
C ARG A 139 -4.44 1.20 -34.66
N SER A 140 -5.63 1.44 -34.11
CA SER A 140 -6.71 0.47 -34.04
C SER A 140 -7.70 0.72 -35.18
N THR A 141 -8.18 -0.34 -35.81
CA THR A 141 -9.23 -0.26 -36.84
C THR A 141 -10.64 -0.10 -36.26
N LEU A 142 -10.81 -0.31 -34.95
CA LEU A 142 -12.06 -0.10 -34.22
C LEU A 142 -11.93 1.18 -33.38
N ASP A 143 -13.04 1.89 -33.22
CA ASP A 143 -13.09 3.07 -32.33
C ASP A 143 -12.81 2.63 -30.89
N ALA A 144 -11.66 3.05 -30.39
CA ALA A 144 -11.14 2.74 -29.07
C ALA A 144 -11.05 3.99 -28.18
N TYR A 145 -11.42 5.16 -28.71
CA TYR A 145 -11.33 6.44 -28.04
C TYR A 145 -12.50 7.36 -28.42
N ALA A 146 -13.53 7.36 -27.57
CA ALA A 146 -14.75 8.15 -27.78
C ALA A 146 -14.57 9.69 -27.76
N GLY A 147 -13.38 10.19 -27.42
CA GLY A 147 -13.12 11.63 -27.30
C GLY A 147 -12.58 12.28 -28.57
N GLY A 148 -12.53 11.55 -29.70
CA GLY A 148 -12.01 12.06 -30.96
C GLY A 148 -12.12 11.06 -32.11
N SER A 149 -11.41 11.33 -33.20
CA SER A 149 -11.42 10.52 -34.41
C SER A 149 -10.07 10.61 -35.12
N MET A 150 -9.67 9.52 -35.78
CA MET A 150 -8.52 9.48 -36.67
C MET A 150 -8.85 10.18 -38.00
N PHE A 151 -7.85 10.85 -38.58
CA PHE A 151 -7.93 11.45 -39.91
C PHE A 151 -6.86 10.86 -40.83
N GLU A 152 -7.24 10.65 -42.09
CA GLU A 152 -6.34 10.28 -43.18
C GLU A 152 -6.69 11.12 -44.42
N ALA A 153 -5.69 11.78 -45.00
CA ALA A 153 -5.83 12.71 -46.13
C ALA A 153 -6.93 13.77 -45.91
N GLY A 154 -7.06 14.27 -44.67
CA GLY A 154 -8.05 15.28 -44.28
C GLY A 154 -9.48 14.77 -44.08
N GLN A 155 -9.72 13.47 -44.18
CA GLN A 155 -11.03 12.86 -43.93
C GLN A 155 -11.02 12.01 -42.66
N SER A 156 -12.10 12.07 -41.88
CA SER A 156 -12.29 11.21 -40.72
C SER A 156 -12.36 9.75 -41.17
N GLN A 157 -11.61 8.89 -40.48
CA GLN A 157 -11.58 7.44 -40.71
C GLN A 157 -12.11 6.70 -39.49
N ALA A 158 -12.53 5.45 -39.71
CA ALA A 158 -12.86 4.55 -38.62
C ALA A 158 -11.61 4.16 -37.82
N GLY A 159 -11.76 4.06 -36.50
CA GLY A 159 -10.68 3.72 -35.59
C GLY A 159 -9.88 4.93 -35.10
N ASP A 160 -8.80 4.63 -34.39
CA ASP A 160 -7.99 5.63 -33.68
C ASP A 160 -6.50 5.31 -33.78
N LEU A 161 -5.67 6.35 -33.81
CA LEU A 161 -4.23 6.19 -33.61
C LEU A 161 -3.93 5.63 -32.21
N ARG A 162 -2.84 4.87 -32.08
CA ARG A 162 -2.24 4.61 -30.78
C ARG A 162 -1.53 5.88 -30.34
N PHE A 163 -2.12 6.59 -29.39
CA PHE A 163 -1.51 7.78 -28.81
C PHE A 163 -1.72 7.91 -27.29
N ALA A 164 -0.84 8.68 -26.67
CA ALA A 164 -1.01 9.14 -25.30
C ALA A 164 -0.65 10.61 -25.19
N THR A 165 -1.40 11.35 -24.39
CA THR A 165 -1.08 12.73 -24.04
C THR A 165 -0.59 12.80 -22.61
N PHE A 166 0.19 13.82 -22.29
CA PHE A 166 0.77 14.01 -20.97
C PHE A 166 0.58 15.44 -20.51
N ALA A 167 0.21 15.60 -19.24
CA ALA A 167 -0.01 16.89 -18.61
C ALA A 167 0.95 17.09 -17.43
N GLN A 168 1.42 18.31 -17.25
CA GLN A 168 2.21 18.68 -16.08
C GLN A 168 1.32 18.85 -14.85
N TYR A 169 1.61 18.08 -13.80
CA TYR A 169 0.93 18.18 -12.52
C TYR A 169 1.64 19.19 -11.62
N MET A 170 0.99 20.31 -11.37
CA MET A 170 1.53 21.46 -10.66
C MET A 170 1.19 21.45 -9.16
N PRO A 171 2.03 22.06 -8.30
CA PRO A 171 1.73 22.17 -6.86
C PRO A 171 0.37 22.80 -6.53
N SER A 172 -0.09 23.76 -7.33
CA SER A 172 -1.41 24.40 -7.16
C SER A 172 -2.56 23.40 -7.33
N GLN A 173 -2.46 22.50 -8.31
CA GLN A 173 -3.45 21.44 -8.53
C GLN A 173 -3.46 20.45 -7.38
N ALA A 174 -2.29 20.10 -6.83
CA ALA A 174 -2.20 19.24 -5.65
C ALA A 174 -2.90 19.83 -4.42
N VAL A 175 -2.72 21.13 -4.17
CA VAL A 175 -3.41 21.83 -3.08
C VAL A 175 -4.92 21.83 -3.29
N GLN A 176 -5.38 22.17 -4.49
CA GLN A 176 -6.80 22.19 -4.82
C GLN A 176 -7.44 20.81 -4.63
N GLN A 177 -6.75 19.76 -5.10
CA GLN A 177 -7.24 18.40 -5.00
C GLN A 177 -7.35 17.92 -3.55
N VAL A 178 -6.35 18.19 -2.72
CA VAL A 178 -6.40 17.84 -1.28
C VAL A 178 -7.53 18.59 -0.60
N TRP A 179 -7.75 19.85 -0.96
CA TRP A 179 -8.86 20.65 -0.44
C TRP A 179 -10.22 20.05 -0.82
N ASP A 180 -10.40 19.66 -2.09
CA ASP A 180 -11.64 19.05 -2.56
C ASP A 180 -11.88 17.67 -1.95
N ALA A 181 -10.82 16.87 -1.78
CA ALA A 181 -10.90 15.61 -1.06
C ALA A 181 -11.35 15.82 0.40
N PHE A 182 -10.76 16.80 1.10
CA PHE A 182 -11.10 17.11 2.49
C PHE A 182 -12.54 17.61 2.64
N ARG A 183 -12.97 18.57 1.81
CA ARG A 183 -14.31 19.16 1.90
C ARG A 183 -15.42 18.16 1.56
N GLY A 184 -15.17 17.28 0.59
CA GLY A 184 -16.13 16.26 0.15
C GLY A 184 -16.29 15.09 1.12
N HIS A 185 -15.33 14.90 2.04
CA HIS A 185 -15.25 13.72 2.90
C HIS A 185 -15.17 14.05 4.40
N LEU A 186 -15.68 15.21 4.83
CA LEU A 186 -15.65 15.61 6.25
C LEU A 186 -16.27 14.56 7.17
N TRP A 187 -17.43 13.99 6.80
CA TRP A 187 -18.08 12.95 7.59
C TRP A 187 -17.29 11.62 7.59
N PRO A 188 -16.90 11.03 6.44
CA PRO A 188 -16.01 9.88 6.43
C PRO A 188 -14.73 10.07 7.27
N LEU A 189 -14.09 11.24 7.18
CA LEU A 189 -12.92 11.57 7.99
C LEU A 189 -13.24 11.63 9.49
N ALA A 190 -14.39 12.19 9.89
CA ALA A 190 -14.83 12.16 11.28
C ALA A 190 -15.11 10.73 11.76
N ALA A 191 -15.80 9.93 10.94
CA ALA A 191 -16.15 8.54 11.24
C ALA A 191 -14.91 7.68 11.49
N VAL A 192 -13.90 7.75 10.62
CA VAL A 192 -12.65 6.99 10.81
C VAL A 192 -11.85 7.49 12.02
N LEU A 193 -11.82 8.80 12.29
CA LEU A 193 -11.14 9.33 13.47
C LEU A 193 -11.79 8.83 14.77
N LEU A 194 -13.12 8.78 14.84
CA LEU A 194 -13.86 8.23 15.97
C LEU A 194 -13.63 6.72 16.11
N LEU A 195 -13.71 5.98 15.00
CA LEU A 195 -13.47 4.54 14.94
C LEU A 195 -12.06 4.17 15.41
N LEU A 196 -11.06 4.94 14.99
CA LEU A 196 -9.67 4.72 15.35
C LEU A 196 -9.31 5.25 16.74
N TYR A 197 -10.01 6.23 17.30
CA TYR A 197 -9.61 6.81 18.59
C TYR A 197 -10.40 6.25 19.80
N LEU A 198 -11.72 6.13 19.70
CA LEU A 198 -12.59 5.92 20.86
C LEU A 198 -12.33 4.59 21.58
N PRO A 199 -12.35 3.41 20.93
CA PRO A 199 -12.23 2.13 21.63
C PRO A 199 -10.95 2.03 22.47
N GLY A 200 -9.81 2.37 21.89
CA GLY A 200 -8.52 2.33 22.57
C GLY A 200 -8.36 3.41 23.64
N SER A 201 -8.90 4.62 23.44
CA SER A 201 -8.85 5.68 24.46
C SER A 201 -9.65 5.27 25.71
N VAL A 202 -10.85 4.73 25.52
CA VAL A 202 -11.70 4.22 26.62
C VAL A 202 -10.96 3.12 27.39
N LEU A 203 -10.39 2.15 26.69
CA LEU A 203 -9.63 1.07 27.33
C LEU A 203 -8.46 1.62 28.17
N LEU A 204 -7.66 2.53 27.60
CA LEU A 204 -6.52 3.14 28.31
C LEU A 204 -6.96 3.90 29.55
N ARG A 205 -8.09 4.61 29.51
CA ARG A 205 -8.60 5.36 30.67
C ARG A 205 -9.21 4.46 31.73
N LEU A 206 -9.91 3.38 31.33
CA LEU A 206 -10.46 2.38 32.25
C LEU A 206 -9.38 1.65 33.05
N LEU A 207 -8.25 1.34 32.41
CA LEU A 207 -7.11 0.72 33.10
C LEU A 207 -6.37 1.68 34.05
N ARG A 208 -6.68 2.99 34.03
CA ARG A 208 -6.16 4.04 34.92
C ARG A 208 -4.63 3.96 35.14
N PRO A 209 -3.79 4.09 34.09
CA PRO A 209 -2.33 4.04 34.19
C PRO A 209 -1.83 4.94 35.33
N GLY A 210 -0.74 4.61 36.04
CA GLY A 210 -0.24 5.37 37.19
C GLY A 210 0.01 6.87 36.88
N ARG A 211 -0.13 7.75 37.89
CA ARG A 211 0.25 9.16 37.76
C ARG A 211 1.76 9.23 37.46
N GLY A 212 2.14 9.83 36.33
CA GLY A 212 3.55 9.93 35.88
C GLY A 212 3.96 8.90 34.83
N GLU A 213 3.11 7.93 34.45
CA GLU A 213 3.42 6.98 33.38
C GLU A 213 3.54 7.65 32.01
N TRP A 214 4.47 7.16 31.19
CA TRP A 214 4.71 7.64 29.82
C TRP A 214 3.45 7.48 28.94
N ILE A 215 2.61 6.47 29.21
CA ILE A 215 1.33 6.24 28.53
C ILE A 215 0.38 7.43 28.67
N ARG A 216 0.48 8.20 29.76
CA ARG A 216 -0.35 9.41 29.96
C ARG A 216 0.14 10.63 29.18
N GLN A 217 1.33 10.57 28.57
CA GLN A 217 1.79 11.67 27.72
C GLN A 217 0.88 11.79 26.49
N PRO A 218 0.39 12.98 26.12
CA PRO A 218 -0.68 13.13 25.12
C PRO A 218 -0.38 12.43 23.78
N VAL A 219 0.86 12.53 23.30
CA VAL A 219 1.29 11.89 22.05
C VAL A 219 1.27 10.37 22.20
N ALA A 220 1.91 9.81 23.22
CA ALA A 220 1.94 8.36 23.44
C ALA A 220 0.52 7.79 23.68
N HIS A 221 -0.32 8.49 24.45
CA HIS A 221 -1.70 8.11 24.69
C HIS A 221 -2.49 8.05 23.39
N GLY A 222 -2.41 9.09 22.53
CA GLY A 222 -3.13 9.13 21.27
C GLY A 222 -2.69 8.01 20.31
N ILE A 223 -1.39 7.74 20.23
CA ILE A 223 -0.85 6.67 19.37
C ILE A 223 -1.30 5.30 19.86
N LEU A 224 -1.24 5.04 21.16
CA LEU A 224 -1.71 3.77 21.73
C LEU A 224 -3.22 3.62 21.64
N ALA A 225 -3.99 4.68 21.86
CA ALA A 225 -5.44 4.67 21.66
C ALA A 225 -5.77 4.26 20.22
N LEU A 226 -5.06 4.83 19.25
CA LEU A 226 -5.20 4.47 17.85
C LEU A 226 -4.94 2.98 17.59
N CYS A 227 -3.78 2.49 18.03
CA CYS A 227 -3.39 1.11 17.75
C CYS A 227 -4.26 0.10 18.50
N LEU A 228 -4.68 0.41 19.73
CA LEU A 228 -5.58 -0.45 20.49
C LEU A 228 -6.98 -0.49 19.86
N SER A 229 -7.46 0.58 19.23
CA SER A 229 -8.72 0.51 18.48
C SER A 229 -8.62 -0.43 17.28
N LEU A 230 -7.49 -0.43 16.54
CA LEU A 230 -7.23 -1.41 15.47
C LEU A 230 -7.28 -2.85 15.98
N ALA A 231 -6.86 -3.10 17.23
CA ALA A 231 -6.99 -4.42 17.85
C ALA A 231 -8.42 -4.70 18.35
N LEU A 232 -9.08 -3.72 18.96
CA LEU A 232 -10.36 -3.91 19.65
C LEU A 232 -11.55 -4.08 18.69
N ILE A 233 -11.59 -3.37 17.57
CA ILE A 233 -12.70 -3.48 16.61
C ILE A 233 -12.86 -4.91 16.05
N PRO A 234 -11.80 -5.57 15.54
CA PRO A 234 -11.94 -6.95 15.07
C PRO A 234 -12.18 -7.95 16.20
N LEU A 235 -11.60 -7.74 17.39
CA LEU A 235 -11.91 -8.58 18.56
C LEU A 235 -13.37 -8.44 19.00
N PHE A 236 -13.91 -7.22 19.01
CA PHE A 236 -15.31 -6.98 19.31
C PHE A 236 -16.21 -7.63 18.26
N THR A 237 -15.86 -7.52 16.98
CA THR A 237 -16.60 -8.16 15.88
C THR A 237 -16.59 -9.68 16.00
N LEU A 238 -15.44 -10.27 16.38
CA LEU A 238 -15.32 -11.70 16.66
C LEU A 238 -16.29 -12.13 17.76
N TRP A 239 -16.26 -11.48 18.92
CA TRP A 239 -17.11 -11.84 20.05
C TRP A 239 -18.59 -11.53 19.79
N ALA A 240 -18.92 -10.45 19.09
CA ALA A 240 -20.28 -10.19 18.64
C ALA A 240 -20.80 -11.35 17.77
N SER A 241 -19.97 -11.83 16.83
CA SER A 241 -20.30 -12.97 15.97
C SER A 241 -20.50 -14.26 16.78
N THR A 242 -19.60 -14.54 17.72
CA THR A 242 -19.70 -15.72 18.61
C THR A 242 -20.95 -15.69 19.47
N LEU A 243 -21.37 -14.51 19.92
CA LEU A 243 -22.58 -14.32 20.72
C LEU A 243 -23.87 -14.21 19.87
N GLY A 244 -23.78 -14.38 18.54
CA GLY A 244 -24.92 -14.26 17.63
C GLY A 244 -25.43 -12.82 17.40
N ILE A 245 -24.66 -11.81 17.82
CA ILE A 245 -24.99 -10.40 17.63
C ILE A 245 -24.57 -9.96 16.22
N ARG A 246 -25.55 -9.85 15.33
CA ARG A 246 -25.37 -9.34 13.96
C ARG A 246 -25.15 -7.83 13.98
N LEU A 247 -23.96 -7.35 13.65
CA LEU A 247 -23.67 -5.93 13.52
C LEU A 247 -24.37 -5.34 12.29
N SER A 248 -24.66 -4.05 12.36
CA SER A 248 -25.31 -3.28 11.29
C SER A 248 -24.87 -1.82 11.43
N PRO A 249 -25.14 -0.94 10.44
CA PRO A 249 -24.85 0.48 10.56
C PRO A 249 -25.35 1.09 11.87
N LEU A 250 -26.61 0.83 12.22
CA LEU A 250 -27.20 1.31 13.47
C LEU A 250 -26.46 0.80 14.71
N ARG A 251 -26.18 -0.50 14.80
CA ARG A 251 -25.51 -1.10 15.97
C ARG A 251 -24.06 -0.59 16.09
N ALA A 252 -23.35 -0.44 14.98
CA ALA A 252 -22.01 0.14 14.96
C ALA A 252 -22.02 1.60 15.46
N SER A 253 -22.97 2.42 14.98
CA SER A 253 -23.15 3.80 15.45
C SER A 253 -23.49 3.87 16.94
N VAL A 254 -24.37 3.00 17.45
CA VAL A 254 -24.71 2.94 18.88
C VAL A 254 -23.48 2.59 19.72
N VAL A 255 -22.69 1.60 19.32
CA VAL A 255 -21.44 1.24 20.03
C VAL A 255 -20.49 2.43 20.10
N LEU A 256 -20.24 3.13 18.98
CA LEU A 256 -19.39 4.32 19.00
C LEU A 256 -19.99 5.48 19.80
N ALA A 257 -21.31 5.68 19.78
CA ALA A 257 -21.97 6.71 20.58
C ALA A 257 -21.82 6.44 22.08
N LEU A 258 -21.96 5.18 22.51
CA LEU A 258 -21.74 4.78 23.91
C LEU A 258 -20.28 4.98 24.34
N LEU A 259 -19.31 4.59 23.51
CA LEU A 259 -17.89 4.85 23.77
C LEU A 259 -17.60 6.37 23.82
N GLY A 260 -18.24 7.14 22.94
CA GLY A 260 -18.19 8.60 22.92
C GLY A 260 -18.73 9.22 24.21
N ALA A 261 -19.87 8.74 24.72
CA ALA A 261 -20.45 9.19 25.98
C ALA A 261 -19.53 8.88 27.17
N VAL A 262 -18.88 7.70 27.18
CA VAL A 262 -17.88 7.34 28.19
C VAL A 262 -16.66 8.27 28.14
N GLU A 263 -16.11 8.54 26.95
CA GLU A 263 -15.02 9.50 26.77
C GLU A 263 -15.40 10.91 27.20
N LEU A 264 -16.61 11.37 26.86
CA LEU A 264 -17.14 12.65 27.31
C LEU A 264 -17.27 12.70 28.84
N GLY A 265 -17.70 11.60 29.47
CA GLY A 265 -17.72 11.48 30.93
C GLY A 265 -16.33 11.60 31.57
N PHE A 266 -15.31 11.00 30.97
CA PHE A 266 -13.92 11.19 31.39
C PHE A 266 -13.42 12.62 31.17
N ALA A 267 -13.74 13.22 30.02
CA ALA A 267 -13.37 14.58 29.68
C ALA A 267 -14.02 15.60 30.62
N TRP A 268 -15.31 15.44 30.92
CA TRP A 268 -16.08 16.28 31.86
C TRP A 268 -15.45 16.29 33.25
N ARG A 269 -15.12 15.11 33.79
CA ARG A 269 -14.45 14.97 35.09
C ARG A 269 -13.05 15.61 35.10
N ALA A 270 -12.36 15.58 33.96
CA ALA A 270 -11.02 16.14 33.83
C ALA A 270 -11.01 17.64 33.48
N ALA A 271 -12.12 18.19 32.98
CA ALA A 271 -12.19 19.52 32.36
C ALA A 271 -11.60 20.65 33.21
N PRO A 272 -11.89 20.77 34.52
CA PRO A 272 -11.34 21.86 35.33
C PRO A 272 -9.80 21.83 35.42
N SER A 273 -9.20 20.63 35.38
CA SER A 273 -7.75 20.43 35.42
C SER A 273 -7.11 20.51 34.03
N ALA A 274 -7.82 20.03 33.00
CA ALA A 274 -7.36 20.02 31.62
C ALA A 274 -7.30 21.43 31.02
N TRP A 275 -8.31 22.27 31.27
CA TRP A 275 -8.33 23.67 30.82
C TRP A 275 -7.18 24.49 31.42
N ARG A 276 -6.88 24.30 32.71
CA ARG A 276 -5.72 24.90 33.38
C ARG A 276 -4.40 24.43 32.76
N ALA A 277 -4.28 23.12 32.52
CA ALA A 277 -3.09 22.54 31.90
C ALA A 277 -2.88 22.99 30.44
N LEU A 278 -3.94 23.09 29.62
CA LEU A 278 -3.88 23.54 28.23
C LEU A 278 -3.41 25.00 28.12
N ARG A 279 -3.90 25.90 28.99
CA ARG A 279 -3.45 27.30 29.03
C ARG A 279 -1.98 27.46 29.40
N GLN A 280 -1.47 26.58 30.26
CA GLN A 280 -0.10 26.68 30.79
C GLN A 280 0.94 25.93 29.94
N ARG A 281 0.51 25.07 29.01
CA ARG A 281 1.42 24.14 28.31
C ARG A 281 1.76 24.65 26.92
N ALA A 282 3.00 25.10 26.74
CA ALA A 282 3.53 25.38 25.42
C ALA A 282 3.49 24.12 24.53
N PRO A 283 3.15 24.24 23.24
CA PRO A 283 3.17 23.11 22.32
C PRO A 283 4.57 22.54 22.19
N SER A 284 4.70 21.22 22.35
CA SER A 284 5.99 20.54 22.21
C SER A 284 6.48 20.65 20.76
N PRO A 285 7.74 21.09 20.51
CA PRO A 285 8.27 21.17 19.15
C PRO A 285 8.30 19.79 18.47
N TRP A 286 8.45 18.72 19.24
CA TRP A 286 8.42 17.34 18.74
C TRP A 286 7.01 16.92 18.31
N ALA A 287 5.98 17.31 19.06
CA ALA A 287 4.60 17.03 18.69
C ALA A 287 4.21 17.81 17.42
N ALA A 288 4.66 19.07 17.30
CA ALA A 288 4.48 19.86 16.09
C ALA A 288 5.21 19.24 14.88
N GLY A 289 6.45 18.79 15.05
CA GLY A 289 7.20 18.08 14.01
C GLY A 289 6.53 16.79 13.57
N LEU A 290 6.02 15.99 14.51
CA LEU A 290 5.29 14.75 14.20
C LEU A 290 3.99 15.05 13.45
N ALA A 291 3.24 16.08 13.87
CA ALA A 291 2.02 16.51 13.20
C ALA A 291 2.30 17.02 11.77
N LEU A 292 3.41 17.75 11.57
CA LEU A 292 3.84 18.19 10.24
C LEU A 292 4.17 17.00 9.34
N ILE A 293 4.94 16.03 9.84
CA ILE A 293 5.27 14.81 9.07
C ILE A 293 3.98 14.05 8.74
N LEU A 294 3.05 13.89 9.70
CA LEU A 294 1.77 13.22 9.47
C LEU A 294 0.95 13.92 8.39
N ALA A 295 0.84 15.25 8.46
CA ALA A 295 0.11 16.03 7.46
C ALA A 295 0.74 15.90 6.08
N LEU A 296 2.06 16.01 5.99
CA LEU A 296 2.81 15.80 4.74
C LEU A 296 2.60 14.40 4.17
N THR A 297 2.72 13.37 5.00
CA THR A 297 2.49 11.98 4.56
C THR A 297 1.06 11.83 4.05
N LEU A 298 0.05 12.31 4.80
CA LEU A 298 -1.34 12.24 4.37
C LEU A 298 -1.58 12.96 3.04
N ILE A 299 -1.02 14.15 2.85
CA ILE A 299 -1.10 14.90 1.59
C ILE A 299 -0.53 14.08 0.43
N VAL A 300 0.67 13.51 0.58
CA VAL A 300 1.29 12.67 -0.44
C VAL A 300 0.44 11.43 -0.74
N ARG A 301 -0.13 10.78 0.30
CA ARG A 301 -1.03 9.62 0.15
C ARG A 301 -2.30 9.94 -0.62
N LEU A 302 -2.91 11.11 -0.39
CA LEU A 302 -4.08 11.55 -1.14
C LEU A 302 -3.73 11.88 -2.60
N ILE A 303 -2.59 12.54 -2.84
CA ILE A 303 -2.11 12.85 -4.19
C ILE A 303 -1.84 11.56 -5.00
N GLN A 304 -1.26 10.54 -4.38
CA GLN A 304 -0.92 9.28 -5.04
C GLN A 304 -2.13 8.58 -5.67
N ILE A 305 -3.29 8.65 -5.02
CA ILE A 305 -4.51 7.97 -5.46
C ILE A 305 -5.41 8.85 -6.34
N ARG A 306 -4.91 9.98 -6.85
CA ARG A 306 -5.69 10.97 -7.62
C ARG A 306 -6.47 10.41 -8.80
N ASP A 307 -5.92 9.39 -9.44
CA ASP A 307 -6.46 8.75 -10.65
C ASP A 307 -6.95 7.31 -10.39
N VAL A 308 -7.01 6.92 -9.12
CA VAL A 308 -7.37 5.55 -8.72
C VAL A 308 -8.87 5.49 -8.45
N VAL A 309 -9.60 4.80 -9.32
CA VAL A 309 -11.07 4.67 -9.22
C VAL A 309 -11.50 3.49 -8.33
N LEU A 310 -10.67 2.44 -8.26
CA LEU A 310 -10.89 1.24 -7.45
C LEU A 310 -9.56 0.84 -6.78
N PRO A 311 -9.58 0.20 -5.60
CA PRO A 311 -8.35 -0.28 -4.96
C PRO A 311 -7.58 -1.24 -5.86
N LEU A 312 -6.26 -1.11 -5.90
CA LEU A 312 -5.44 -1.66 -6.98
C LEU A 312 -5.10 -3.15 -6.78
N TRP A 313 -4.87 -3.82 -7.91
CA TRP A 313 -4.34 -5.18 -7.99
C TRP A 313 -5.18 -6.31 -7.36
N VAL A 314 -4.53 -7.47 -7.24
CA VAL A 314 -5.10 -8.74 -6.81
C VAL A 314 -5.70 -8.67 -5.41
N ASP A 315 -4.94 -8.26 -4.40
CA ASP A 315 -5.39 -8.36 -2.99
C ASP A 315 -6.67 -7.54 -2.74
N SER A 316 -6.88 -6.45 -3.48
CA SER A 316 -8.03 -5.56 -3.36
C SER A 316 -9.37 -6.19 -3.70
N VAL A 317 -9.43 -7.04 -4.73
CA VAL A 317 -10.66 -7.76 -5.13
C VAL A 317 -11.09 -8.71 -3.99
N HIS A 318 -10.13 -9.44 -3.41
CA HIS A 318 -10.35 -10.32 -2.26
C HIS A 318 -10.81 -9.57 -1.02
N GLN A 319 -10.15 -8.45 -0.73
CA GLN A 319 -10.48 -7.65 0.45
C GLN A 319 -11.88 -7.07 0.34
N THR A 320 -12.28 -6.66 -0.87
CA THR A 320 -13.65 -6.20 -1.13
C THR A 320 -14.65 -7.33 -0.92
N LEU A 321 -14.39 -8.53 -1.44
CA LEU A 321 -15.25 -9.71 -1.23
C LEU A 321 -15.46 -10.01 0.27
N ILE A 322 -14.38 -10.12 1.05
CA ILE A 322 -14.48 -10.49 2.48
C ILE A 322 -15.13 -9.36 3.29
N THR A 323 -14.81 -8.10 2.97
CA THR A 323 -15.44 -6.95 3.61
C THR A 323 -16.94 -6.92 3.33
N ARG A 324 -17.34 -7.25 2.10
CA ARG A 324 -18.75 -7.38 1.71
C ARG A 324 -19.46 -8.48 2.48
N LEU A 325 -18.86 -9.67 2.61
CA LEU A 325 -19.42 -10.75 3.43
C LEU A 325 -19.65 -10.30 4.88
N ILE A 326 -18.67 -9.64 5.51
CA ILE A 326 -18.84 -9.10 6.87
C ILE A 326 -19.93 -8.03 6.93
N ALA A 327 -19.94 -7.12 5.95
CA ALA A 327 -20.87 -5.98 5.91
C ALA A 327 -22.33 -6.43 5.75
N GLU A 328 -22.58 -7.43 4.90
CA GLU A 328 -23.91 -7.98 4.63
C GLU A 328 -24.38 -8.94 5.72
N GLN A 329 -23.50 -9.82 6.22
CA GLN A 329 -23.86 -10.80 7.26
C GLN A 329 -23.84 -10.21 8.68
N GLY A 330 -23.22 -9.05 8.88
CA GLY A 330 -23.04 -8.43 10.20
C GLY A 330 -22.16 -9.25 11.16
N ALA A 331 -21.37 -10.21 10.67
CA ALA A 331 -20.60 -11.13 11.48
C ALA A 331 -19.32 -11.57 10.75
N ILE A 332 -18.39 -12.19 11.47
CA ILE A 332 -17.26 -12.90 10.86
C ILE A 332 -17.82 -14.12 10.11
N PRO A 333 -17.56 -14.25 8.79
CA PRO A 333 -18.08 -15.34 7.99
C PRO A 333 -17.52 -16.69 8.44
N THR A 334 -18.32 -17.74 8.26
CA THR A 334 -17.87 -19.14 8.38
C THR A 334 -17.56 -19.78 7.03
N SER A 335 -18.04 -19.19 5.93
CA SER A 335 -17.75 -19.56 4.54
C SER A 335 -17.72 -18.32 3.64
N TYR A 336 -17.37 -18.50 2.36
CA TYR A 336 -17.45 -17.41 1.37
C TYR A 336 -18.82 -17.34 0.66
N GLU A 337 -19.77 -18.17 1.06
CA GLU A 337 -21.11 -18.21 0.48
C GLU A 337 -21.98 -17.01 0.91
N PRO A 338 -22.98 -16.62 0.11
CA PRO A 338 -23.30 -17.16 -1.23
C PRO A 338 -22.43 -16.57 -2.36
N LEU A 339 -21.52 -15.64 -2.05
CA LEU A 339 -20.74 -14.91 -3.07
C LEU A 339 -19.71 -15.79 -3.79
N LEU A 340 -19.26 -16.87 -3.15
CA LEU A 340 -18.34 -17.83 -3.73
C LEU A 340 -18.58 -19.22 -3.12
N PRO A 341 -18.63 -20.31 -3.92
CA PRO A 341 -18.88 -21.67 -3.45
C PRO A 341 -17.60 -22.27 -2.82
N VAL A 342 -17.12 -21.62 -1.75
CA VAL A 342 -15.96 -22.05 -0.97
C VAL A 342 -16.40 -22.17 0.48
N SER A 343 -16.48 -23.42 0.93
CA SER A 343 -16.72 -23.78 2.32
C SER A 343 -15.52 -23.45 3.19
N GLY A 344 -15.76 -23.04 4.44
CA GLY A 344 -14.71 -22.78 5.42
C GLY A 344 -14.05 -21.43 5.25
N PHE A 345 -13.91 -20.70 6.36
CA PHE A 345 -13.29 -19.39 6.40
C PHE A 345 -12.15 -19.38 7.43
N TYR A 346 -10.90 -19.42 6.93
CA TYR A 346 -9.69 -19.49 7.77
C TYR A 346 -8.76 -18.27 7.63
N ARG A 347 -9.11 -17.30 6.78
CA ARG A 347 -8.28 -16.13 6.49
C ARG A 347 -8.40 -15.09 7.63
N HIS A 348 -7.29 -14.43 7.96
CA HIS A 348 -7.31 -13.30 8.90
C HIS A 348 -8.30 -12.22 8.42
N PHE A 349 -9.08 -11.67 9.35
CA PHE A 349 -10.21 -10.80 9.02
C PHE A 349 -10.10 -9.37 9.59
N GLY A 350 -9.03 -9.05 10.35
CA GLY A 350 -8.94 -7.80 11.11
C GLY A 350 -9.22 -6.54 10.28
N PHE A 351 -8.53 -6.41 9.15
CA PHE A 351 -8.71 -5.30 8.21
C PHE A 351 -10.11 -5.26 7.61
N HIS A 352 -10.65 -6.42 7.24
CA HIS A 352 -11.97 -6.52 6.61
C HIS A 352 -13.07 -6.12 7.59
N ALA A 353 -12.94 -6.49 8.86
CA ALA A 353 -13.84 -6.03 9.92
C ALA A 353 -13.74 -4.50 10.10
N LEU A 354 -12.52 -3.96 10.16
CA LEU A 354 -12.33 -2.51 10.25
C LEU A 354 -12.91 -1.76 9.03
N ALA A 355 -12.73 -2.30 7.83
CA ALA A 355 -13.27 -1.76 6.59
C ALA A 355 -14.81 -1.82 6.55
N ALA A 356 -15.42 -2.89 7.05
CA ALA A 356 -16.88 -3.01 7.16
C ALA A 356 -17.46 -1.98 8.14
N TRP A 357 -16.82 -1.79 9.30
CA TRP A 357 -17.17 -0.73 10.24
C TRP A 357 -17.04 0.65 9.60
N TYR A 358 -15.95 0.90 8.87
CA TYR A 358 -15.76 2.18 8.19
C TYR A 358 -16.81 2.41 7.10
N HIS A 359 -17.13 1.39 6.29
CA HIS A 359 -18.23 1.42 5.32
C HIS A 359 -19.57 1.78 5.99
N TRP A 360 -19.95 1.07 7.04
CA TRP A 360 -21.19 1.30 7.78
C TRP A 360 -21.31 2.71 8.36
N LEU A 361 -20.21 3.26 8.89
CA LEU A 361 -20.21 4.56 9.56
C LEU A 361 -20.07 5.74 8.58
N SER A 362 -19.33 5.55 7.49
CA SER A 362 -19.05 6.61 6.51
C SER A 362 -20.10 6.72 5.41
N GLY A 363 -20.80 5.61 5.09
CA GLY A 363 -21.70 5.51 3.95
C GLY A 363 -20.98 5.38 2.60
N LEU A 364 -19.64 5.31 2.58
CA LEU A 364 -18.87 5.08 1.35
C LEU A 364 -19.11 3.66 0.86
N ALA A 365 -19.22 3.46 -0.46
CA ALA A 365 -19.19 2.12 -1.03
C ALA A 365 -17.89 1.38 -0.66
N ILE A 366 -17.95 0.05 -0.54
CA ILE A 366 -16.89 -0.77 0.04
C ILE A 366 -15.52 -0.56 -0.62
N PRO A 367 -15.39 -0.52 -1.97
CA PRO A 367 -14.10 -0.24 -2.61
C PRO A 367 -13.51 1.12 -2.20
N GLN A 368 -14.34 2.17 -2.14
CA GLN A 368 -13.91 3.51 -1.75
C GLN A 368 -13.54 3.57 -0.26
N ALA A 369 -14.29 2.87 0.59
CA ALA A 369 -13.97 2.73 2.02
C ALA A 369 -12.60 2.05 2.22
N ILE A 370 -12.33 0.97 1.48
CA ILE A 370 -11.04 0.24 1.50
C ILE A 370 -9.90 1.14 1.01
N LEU A 371 -10.06 1.85 -0.11
CA LEU A 371 -9.02 2.73 -0.66
C LEU A 371 -8.68 3.85 0.32
N ALA A 372 -9.70 4.54 0.86
CA ALA A 372 -9.52 5.63 1.81
C ALA A 372 -8.89 5.14 3.12
N LEU A 373 -9.42 4.04 3.69
CA LEU A 373 -8.86 3.44 4.91
C LEU A 373 -7.40 3.01 4.70
N GLY A 374 -7.08 2.42 3.55
CA GLY A 374 -5.72 2.06 3.16
C GLY A 374 -4.76 3.25 3.20
N GLN A 375 -5.14 4.41 2.64
CA GLN A 375 -4.30 5.62 2.69
C GLN A 375 -4.18 6.20 4.11
N ILE A 376 -5.27 6.17 4.88
CA ILE A 376 -5.27 6.62 6.27
C ILE A 376 -4.31 5.76 7.11
N LEU A 377 -4.42 4.43 7.00
CA LEU A 377 -3.52 3.48 7.66
C LEU A 377 -2.05 3.69 7.21
N ASN A 378 -1.84 4.01 5.93
CA ASN A 378 -0.51 4.29 5.40
C ASN A 378 0.10 5.54 6.04
N ALA A 379 -0.68 6.61 6.16
CA ALA A 379 -0.23 7.85 6.77
C ALA A 379 0.03 7.70 8.27
N ILE A 380 -0.88 7.04 9.01
CA ILE A 380 -0.73 6.88 10.47
C ILE A 380 0.37 5.87 10.86
N ALA A 381 0.87 5.04 9.93
CA ALA A 381 1.97 4.10 10.19
C ALA A 381 3.23 4.77 10.79
N ILE A 382 3.43 6.07 10.53
CA ILE A 382 4.54 6.84 11.10
C ILE A 382 4.44 6.97 12.63
N LEU A 383 3.23 6.93 13.19
CA LEU A 383 2.95 7.20 14.60
C LEU A 383 3.47 6.09 15.52
N PRO A 384 3.10 4.81 15.34
CA PRO A 384 3.65 3.72 16.16
C PRO A 384 5.15 3.53 15.91
N GLY A 385 5.65 3.80 14.70
CA GLY A 385 7.09 3.84 14.41
C GLY A 385 7.83 4.91 15.21
N TYR A 386 7.30 6.14 15.26
CA TYR A 386 7.78 7.23 16.14
C TYR A 386 7.83 6.76 17.59
N LEU A 387 6.74 6.18 18.10
CA LEU A 387 6.63 5.77 19.49
C LEU A 387 7.68 4.71 19.84
N LEU A 388 7.82 3.67 19.00
CA LEU A 388 8.82 2.62 19.20
C LEU A 388 10.25 3.18 19.21
N ALA A 389 10.58 4.05 18.27
CA ALA A 389 11.89 4.70 18.22
C ALA A 389 12.16 5.53 19.49
N VAL A 390 11.19 6.31 19.97
CA VAL A 390 11.32 7.08 21.23
C VAL A 390 11.51 6.15 22.43
N ARG A 391 10.80 5.02 22.50
CA ARG A 391 10.93 4.07 23.61
C ARG A 391 12.28 3.34 23.60
N LEU A 392 12.79 2.99 22.43
CA LEU A 392 14.08 2.28 22.31
C LEU A 392 15.31 3.19 22.48
N THR A 393 15.22 4.45 22.04
CA THR A 393 16.36 5.40 22.06
C THR A 393 16.29 6.43 23.19
N GLY A 394 15.11 6.65 23.76
CA GLY A 394 14.86 7.74 24.72
C GLY A 394 14.83 9.13 24.10
N ARG A 395 14.81 9.27 22.75
CA ARG A 395 14.96 10.57 22.06
C ARG A 395 13.79 10.92 21.13
N PRO A 396 13.09 12.04 21.36
CA PRO A 396 12.03 12.51 20.46
C PRO A 396 12.49 12.78 19.01
N LEU A 397 13.70 13.31 18.80
CA LEU A 397 14.24 13.52 17.46
C LEU A 397 14.42 12.19 16.70
N ALA A 398 14.91 11.15 17.38
CA ALA A 398 15.03 9.81 16.79
C ALA A 398 13.65 9.27 16.38
N GLY A 399 12.62 9.58 17.16
CA GLY A 399 11.23 9.37 16.76
C GLY A 399 10.86 10.08 15.46
N LEU A 400 11.19 11.37 15.33
CA LEU A 400 10.91 12.13 14.10
C LEU A 400 11.67 11.57 12.88
N VAL A 401 12.90 11.09 13.07
CA VAL A 401 13.65 10.38 12.01
C VAL A 401 12.88 9.14 11.55
N ALA A 402 12.45 8.30 12.50
CA ALA A 402 11.70 7.09 12.17
C ALA A 402 10.38 7.40 11.46
N ALA A 403 9.68 8.45 11.90
CA ALA A 403 8.44 8.93 11.28
C ALA A 403 8.68 9.44 9.85
N ALA A 404 9.68 10.30 9.64
CA ALA A 404 10.03 10.82 8.32
C ALA A 404 10.45 9.71 7.37
N ILE A 405 11.23 8.74 7.84
CA ILE A 405 11.65 7.60 7.03
C ILE A 405 10.44 6.76 6.62
N THR A 406 9.57 6.43 7.57
CA THR A 406 8.37 5.62 7.32
C THR A 406 7.39 6.34 6.38
N GLY A 407 7.18 7.64 6.57
CA GLY A 407 6.16 8.38 5.84
C GLY A 407 6.60 8.89 4.47
N LEU A 408 7.86 9.34 4.34
CA LEU A 408 8.25 10.22 3.25
C LEU A 408 9.56 9.82 2.55
N ILE A 409 10.35 8.88 3.06
CA ILE A 409 11.65 8.51 2.46
C ILE A 409 11.64 7.06 1.97
N SER A 410 11.19 6.11 2.80
CA SER A 410 11.16 4.71 2.43
C SER A 410 10.02 4.42 1.47
N LEU A 411 10.30 3.63 0.42
CA LEU A 411 9.30 3.17 -0.53
C LEU A 411 8.12 2.44 0.15
N MET A 412 8.42 1.70 1.22
CA MET A 412 7.42 1.01 2.03
C MET A 412 7.17 1.83 3.31
N PRO A 413 5.92 1.92 3.79
CA PRO A 413 4.74 1.20 3.34
C PRO A 413 3.99 1.91 2.19
N ALA A 414 4.45 3.06 1.69
CA ALA A 414 3.75 3.84 0.66
C ALA A 414 3.28 2.97 -0.51
N TYR A 415 4.15 2.10 -1.03
CA TYR A 415 3.89 1.28 -2.21
C TYR A 415 2.86 0.15 -1.98
N TYR A 416 2.43 -0.11 -0.75
CA TYR A 416 1.40 -1.10 -0.46
C TYR A 416 0.07 -0.79 -1.17
N VAL A 417 -0.21 0.49 -1.47
CA VAL A 417 -1.38 0.89 -2.26
C VAL A 417 -1.38 0.25 -3.65
N SER A 418 -0.22 0.15 -4.30
CA SER A 418 -0.09 -0.41 -5.65
C SER A 418 -0.47 -1.89 -5.67
N TRP A 419 -0.35 -2.60 -4.56
CA TRP A 419 -0.70 -4.02 -4.46
C TRP A 419 -2.02 -4.29 -3.74
N GLY A 420 -2.62 -3.28 -3.12
CA GLY A 420 -3.71 -3.48 -2.18
C GLY A 420 -3.29 -4.25 -0.92
N ARG A 421 -2.04 -4.15 -0.44
CA ARG A 421 -1.52 -4.92 0.72
C ARG A 421 -2.02 -4.40 2.08
N TYR A 422 -3.30 -4.07 2.18
CA TYR A 422 -3.86 -3.36 3.34
C TYR A 422 -3.95 -4.22 4.61
N THR A 423 -4.15 -5.54 4.51
CA THR A 423 -4.10 -6.41 5.70
C THR A 423 -2.72 -6.41 6.35
N GLN A 424 -1.66 -6.44 5.52
CA GLN A 424 -0.28 -6.35 6.01
C GLN A 424 0.03 -4.95 6.52
N LEU A 425 -0.49 -3.91 5.85
CA LEU A 425 -0.37 -2.52 6.30
C LEU A 425 -0.88 -2.36 7.73
N GLU A 426 -2.12 -2.77 8.01
CA GLU A 426 -2.72 -2.66 9.33
C GLU A 426 -1.91 -3.43 10.38
N GLY A 427 -1.48 -4.66 10.05
CA GLY A 427 -0.61 -5.45 10.93
C GLY A 427 0.68 -4.72 11.25
N MET A 428 1.30 -4.04 10.27
CA MET A 428 2.53 -3.27 10.46
C MET A 428 2.30 -1.93 11.18
N VAL A 429 1.09 -1.35 11.15
CA VAL A 429 0.71 -0.21 12.01
C VAL A 429 0.57 -0.68 13.45
N LEU A 430 -0.05 -1.84 13.68
CA LEU A 430 -0.28 -2.38 15.02
C LEU A 430 1.02 -2.89 15.68
N LEU A 431 1.90 -3.52 14.90
CA LEU A 431 3.11 -4.20 15.38
C LEU A 431 3.98 -3.33 16.31
N PRO A 432 4.42 -2.09 15.96
CA PRO A 432 5.30 -1.32 16.83
C PRO A 432 4.66 -0.99 18.18
N ALA A 433 3.34 -0.78 18.24
CA ALA A 433 2.63 -0.61 19.50
C ALA A 433 2.63 -1.90 20.34
N CYS A 434 2.44 -3.07 19.71
CA CYS A 434 2.61 -4.36 20.37
C CYS A 434 4.02 -4.52 20.94
N LEU A 435 5.05 -4.16 20.17
CA LEU A 435 6.45 -4.23 20.60
C LEU A 435 6.73 -3.30 21.79
N VAL A 436 6.19 -2.08 21.77
CA VAL A 436 6.30 -1.13 22.88
C VAL A 436 5.62 -1.67 24.14
N LEU A 437 4.37 -2.13 24.04
CA LEU A 437 3.63 -2.65 25.20
C LEU A 437 4.31 -3.90 25.78
N LEU A 438 4.83 -4.77 24.91
CA LEU A 438 5.63 -5.92 25.31
C LEU A 438 6.91 -5.47 26.02
N TYR A 439 7.70 -4.57 25.43
CA TYR A 439 8.93 -4.04 26.01
C TYR A 439 8.70 -3.41 27.40
N GLU A 440 7.64 -2.64 27.55
CA GLU A 440 7.29 -1.93 28.79
C GLU A 440 6.71 -2.85 29.87
N SER A 441 6.04 -3.94 29.49
CA SER A 441 5.60 -4.98 30.44
C SER A 441 6.77 -5.62 31.20
N LEU A 442 7.99 -5.57 30.62
CA LEU A 442 9.20 -6.12 31.23
C LEU A 442 9.94 -5.09 32.09
N ARG A 443 9.74 -3.78 31.84
CA ARG A 443 10.48 -2.68 32.50
C ARG A 443 9.68 -1.93 33.58
N SER A 444 8.37 -1.82 33.44
CA SER A 444 7.52 -1.02 34.33
C SER A 444 7.37 -1.63 35.73
N GLN A 445 7.02 -0.77 36.70
CA GLN A 445 6.63 -1.20 38.05
C GLN A 445 5.19 -1.74 38.07
N ASP A 446 4.28 -1.15 37.28
CA ASP A 446 2.88 -1.58 37.15
C ASP A 446 2.69 -2.64 36.06
N ARG A 447 3.14 -3.86 36.39
CA ARG A 447 3.38 -4.95 35.43
C ARG A 447 2.08 -5.55 34.88
N ARG A 448 1.01 -5.61 35.67
CA ARG A 448 -0.25 -6.30 35.29
C ARG A 448 -0.99 -5.58 34.15
N ARG A 449 -1.05 -4.25 34.21
CA ARG A 449 -1.77 -3.43 33.21
C ARG A 449 -1.08 -3.46 31.85
N HIS A 450 0.24 -3.33 31.84
CA HIS A 450 1.04 -3.42 30.61
C HIS A 450 0.91 -4.81 29.97
N SER A 451 0.89 -5.89 30.76
CA SER A 451 0.62 -7.24 30.25
C SER A 451 -0.79 -7.39 29.66
N ALA A 452 -1.82 -6.80 30.28
CA ALA A 452 -3.18 -6.83 29.74
C ALA A 452 -3.28 -6.08 28.40
N LEU A 453 -2.69 -4.88 28.31
CA LEU A 453 -2.63 -4.11 27.06
C LEU A 453 -1.83 -4.84 25.97
N ALA A 454 -0.69 -5.44 26.33
CA ALA A 454 0.11 -6.24 25.41
C ALA A 454 -0.67 -7.46 24.90
N ALA A 455 -1.49 -8.10 25.75
CA ALA A 455 -2.32 -9.23 25.34
C ALA A 455 -3.44 -8.82 24.37
N VAL A 456 -4.12 -7.70 24.62
CA VAL A 456 -5.12 -7.16 23.67
C VAL A 456 -4.47 -6.83 22.33
N ALA A 457 -3.31 -6.17 22.35
CA ALA A 457 -2.59 -5.80 21.13
C ALA A 457 -2.10 -7.04 20.35
N ALA A 458 -1.57 -8.05 21.03
CA ALA A 458 -1.14 -9.31 20.41
C ALA A 458 -2.31 -10.14 19.86
N ALA A 459 -3.44 -10.19 20.58
CA ALA A 459 -4.69 -10.81 20.11
C ALA A 459 -5.21 -10.13 18.84
N GLY A 460 -5.25 -8.79 18.83
CA GLY A 460 -5.60 -8.00 17.65
C GLY A 460 -4.66 -8.28 16.47
N LEU A 461 -3.34 -8.27 16.71
CA LEU A 461 -2.35 -8.53 15.67
C LEU A 461 -2.51 -9.92 15.04
N PHE A 462 -2.85 -10.93 15.85
CA PHE A 462 -3.11 -12.29 15.37
C PHE A 462 -4.28 -12.35 14.39
N VAL A 463 -5.42 -11.72 14.73
CA VAL A 463 -6.61 -11.71 13.85
C VAL A 463 -6.47 -10.75 12.66
N THR A 464 -5.53 -9.79 12.72
CA THR A 464 -5.23 -8.87 11.63
C THR A 464 -4.28 -9.46 10.58
N HIS A 465 -3.17 -10.10 10.99
CA HIS A 465 -2.22 -10.65 10.01
C HIS A 465 -1.27 -11.71 10.57
N TYR A 466 -1.41 -12.97 10.12
CA TYR A 466 -0.59 -14.09 10.60
C TYR A 466 0.91 -13.89 10.33
N ARG A 467 1.31 -13.37 9.16
CA ARG A 467 2.75 -13.14 8.86
C ARG A 467 3.39 -12.12 9.78
N VAL A 468 2.66 -11.07 10.15
CA VAL A 468 3.20 -10.02 11.02
C VAL A 468 3.28 -10.52 12.47
N MET A 469 2.42 -11.47 12.86
CA MET A 469 2.53 -12.18 14.12
C MET A 469 3.87 -12.95 14.24
N PHE A 470 4.37 -13.56 13.16
CA PHE A 470 5.72 -14.15 13.18
C PHE A 470 6.80 -13.11 13.47
N PHE A 471 6.70 -11.90 12.90
CA PHE A 471 7.64 -10.80 13.20
C PHE A 471 7.55 -10.35 14.67
N PHE A 472 6.35 -10.34 15.26
CA PHE A 472 6.17 -10.10 16.69
C PHE A 472 6.85 -11.19 17.54
N VAL A 473 6.68 -12.46 17.18
CA VAL A 473 7.29 -13.59 17.89
C VAL A 473 8.82 -13.57 17.79
N THR A 474 9.40 -13.28 16.63
CA THR A 474 10.87 -13.16 16.52
C THR A 474 11.41 -12.00 17.37
N PHE A 475 10.73 -10.85 17.40
CA PHE A 475 11.11 -9.77 18.31
C PHE A 475 11.01 -10.18 19.79
N LEU A 476 9.95 -10.88 20.17
CA LEU A 476 9.77 -11.40 21.53
C LEU A 476 10.95 -12.31 21.94
N VAL A 477 11.37 -13.23 21.06
CA VAL A 477 12.54 -14.09 21.31
C VAL A 477 13.80 -13.24 21.49
N CYS A 478 14.07 -12.29 20.59
CA CYS A 478 15.21 -11.38 20.72
C CYS A 478 15.16 -10.55 22.02
N LEU A 479 13.97 -10.13 22.43
CA LEU A 479 13.77 -9.37 23.66
C LEU A 479 14.05 -10.22 24.92
N LEU A 480 13.65 -11.50 24.92
CA LEU A 480 13.95 -12.43 26.00
C LEU A 480 15.46 -12.71 26.10
N LEU A 481 16.12 -12.93 24.95
CA LEU A 481 17.58 -13.10 24.88
C LEU A 481 18.31 -11.85 25.37
N TRP A 482 17.88 -10.67 24.91
CA TRP A 482 18.42 -9.39 25.37
C TRP A 482 18.24 -9.21 26.88
N ALA A 483 17.06 -9.52 27.41
CA ALA A 483 16.77 -9.35 28.83
C ALA A 483 17.60 -10.30 29.71
N ALA A 484 17.88 -11.52 29.22
CA ALA A 484 18.78 -12.47 29.87
C ALA A 484 20.24 -11.98 29.89
N LEU A 485 20.72 -11.39 28.78
CA LEU A 485 22.11 -10.91 28.64
C LEU A 485 22.36 -9.55 29.30
N ALA A 486 21.38 -8.65 29.29
CA ALA A 486 21.53 -7.28 29.80
C ALA A 486 21.42 -7.17 31.34
N ARG A 487 20.90 -8.21 32.02
CA ARG A 487 20.73 -8.21 33.48
C ARG A 487 21.51 -9.37 34.11
N PRO A 488 22.73 -9.13 34.63
CA PRO A 488 23.58 -10.20 35.19
C PRO A 488 23.06 -10.86 36.49
N ARG A 489 21.86 -10.47 36.98
CA ARG A 489 21.19 -11.11 38.13
C ARG A 489 20.26 -12.24 37.68
N GLY A 490 20.86 -13.33 37.19
CA GLY A 490 20.40 -14.73 37.30
C GLY A 490 18.99 -15.16 36.83
N TRP A 491 18.83 -16.48 36.81
CA TRP A 491 17.63 -17.28 36.51
C TRP A 491 16.26 -16.75 37.03
N PRO A 492 16.15 -16.13 38.23
CA PRO A 492 14.87 -15.58 38.71
C PRO A 492 14.28 -14.48 37.82
N THR A 493 15.14 -13.72 37.14
CA THR A 493 14.71 -12.70 36.18
C THR A 493 14.12 -13.36 34.94
N LEU A 494 14.77 -14.39 34.40
CA LEU A 494 14.31 -15.12 33.22
C LEU A 494 12.98 -15.84 33.47
N ARG A 495 12.85 -16.54 34.60
CA ARG A 495 11.58 -17.19 35.00
C ARG A 495 10.43 -16.19 35.04
N THR A 496 10.65 -15.02 35.64
CA THR A 496 9.62 -13.97 35.71
C THR A 496 9.22 -13.47 34.33
N LEU A 497 10.18 -13.32 33.41
CA LEU A 497 9.93 -12.92 32.03
C LEU A 497 9.10 -13.99 31.30
N CYS A 498 9.51 -15.26 31.38
CA CYS A 498 8.77 -16.37 30.77
C CYS A 498 7.35 -16.49 31.30
N CYS A 499 7.14 -16.36 32.62
CA CYS A 499 5.78 -16.37 33.20
C CYS A 499 4.91 -15.22 32.67
N ARG A 500 5.48 -14.02 32.48
CA ARG A 500 4.71 -12.88 31.93
C ARG A 500 4.39 -13.06 30.46
N THR A 501 5.36 -13.55 29.68
CA THR A 501 5.13 -13.89 28.28
C THR A 501 4.04 -14.97 28.17
N ALA A 502 4.09 -16.00 29.02
CA ALA A 502 3.05 -17.02 29.09
C ALA A 502 1.70 -16.44 29.48
N GLN A 503 1.65 -15.50 30.43
CA GLN A 503 0.41 -14.81 30.80
C GLN A 503 -0.15 -13.98 29.63
N ILE A 504 0.69 -13.22 28.92
CA ILE A 504 0.28 -12.46 27.73
C ILE A 504 -0.25 -13.41 26.67
N ALA A 505 0.46 -14.51 26.39
CA ALA A 505 0.06 -15.52 25.41
C ALA A 505 -1.29 -16.17 25.79
N LEU A 506 -1.47 -16.54 27.06
CA LEU A 506 -2.71 -17.15 27.55
C LEU A 506 -3.90 -16.19 27.43
N ILE A 507 -3.76 -14.94 27.88
CA ILE A 507 -4.83 -13.93 27.75
C ILE A 507 -5.12 -13.66 26.28
N SER A 508 -4.09 -13.57 25.44
CA SER A 508 -4.27 -13.37 23.99
C SER A 508 -5.05 -14.53 23.39
N ALA A 509 -4.67 -15.77 23.70
CA ALA A 509 -5.33 -16.98 23.23
C ALA A 509 -6.80 -17.05 23.69
N LEU A 510 -7.10 -16.63 24.92
CA LEU A 510 -8.49 -16.53 25.40
C LEU A 510 -9.30 -15.49 24.62
N LEU A 511 -8.71 -14.32 24.33
CA LEU A 511 -9.39 -13.26 23.56
C LEU A 511 -9.70 -13.68 22.12
N VAL A 512 -8.89 -14.56 21.53
CA VAL A 512 -9.10 -15.10 20.17
C VAL A 512 -9.62 -16.53 20.17
N LEU A 513 -10.06 -17.07 21.30
CA LEU A 513 -10.41 -18.48 21.45
C LEU A 513 -11.46 -18.95 20.43
N PRO A 514 -12.55 -18.20 20.15
CA PRO A 514 -13.51 -18.62 19.13
C PRO A 514 -12.88 -18.74 17.74
N TRP A 515 -11.94 -17.85 17.42
CA TRP A 515 -11.21 -17.89 16.15
C TRP A 515 -10.16 -19.01 16.11
N LEU A 516 -9.44 -19.25 17.20
CA LEU A 516 -8.53 -20.39 17.30
C LEU A 516 -9.27 -21.71 17.14
N TRP A 517 -10.46 -21.84 17.73
CA TRP A 517 -11.30 -23.00 17.55
C TRP A 517 -11.71 -23.19 16.08
N ASN A 518 -12.17 -22.11 15.43
CA ASN A 518 -12.49 -22.11 14.00
C ASN A 518 -11.28 -22.53 13.16
N LEU A 519 -10.10 -21.93 13.39
CA LEU A 519 -8.88 -22.31 12.68
C LEU A 519 -8.51 -23.78 12.90
N LEU A 520 -8.60 -24.29 14.13
CA LEU A 520 -8.30 -25.70 14.39
C LEU A 520 -9.29 -26.62 13.71
N HIS A 521 -10.58 -26.29 13.68
CA HIS A 521 -11.61 -27.09 13.01
C HIS A 521 -11.41 -27.10 11.49
N GLU A 522 -11.27 -25.90 10.91
CA GLU A 522 -11.07 -25.68 9.48
C GLU A 522 -9.70 -26.14 8.98
N LEU A 523 -8.69 -26.28 9.85
CA LEU A 523 -7.36 -26.82 9.49
C LEU A 523 -7.17 -28.29 9.90
N ALA A 524 -8.02 -28.85 10.75
CA ALA A 524 -7.98 -30.28 11.08
C ALA A 524 -8.53 -31.14 9.93
N GLN A 525 -9.57 -30.67 9.25
CA GLN A 525 -10.17 -31.32 8.07
C GLN A 525 -9.22 -31.35 6.83
N PRO A 526 -8.35 -30.34 6.58
CA PRO A 526 -7.45 -30.30 5.43
C PRO A 526 -5.98 -30.60 5.73
N LEU A 527 -5.54 -30.93 6.94
CA LEU A 527 -4.12 -31.32 7.13
C LEU A 527 -3.71 -32.52 6.25
N ALA A 528 -4.67 -33.36 5.85
CA ALA A 528 -4.49 -34.43 4.86
C ALA A 528 -4.80 -34.01 3.40
N ALA A 529 -5.47 -32.87 3.18
CA ALA A 529 -6.01 -32.43 1.89
C ALA A 529 -5.52 -31.04 1.43
N LEU A 530 -4.67 -30.35 2.18
CA LEU A 530 -3.98 -29.12 1.76
C LEU A 530 -3.23 -29.47 0.48
N PRO A 531 -3.68 -29.01 -0.71
CA PRO A 531 -3.02 -29.32 -1.96
C PRO A 531 -1.86 -28.33 -2.11
N VAL A 532 -0.89 -28.39 -1.20
CA VAL A 532 0.38 -27.69 -1.32
C VAL A 532 1.41 -28.52 -0.55
N ARG A 533 2.08 -29.43 -1.25
CA ARG A 533 3.51 -29.63 -0.97
C ARG A 533 4.10 -28.23 -0.80
N PRO A 534 4.82 -27.92 0.28
CA PRO A 534 5.66 -26.74 0.33
C PRO A 534 6.81 -26.96 -0.64
N GLU A 535 6.53 -27.01 -1.95
CA GLU A 535 7.50 -26.55 -2.92
C GLU A 535 7.54 -25.04 -2.69
N SER A 536 8.38 -24.65 -1.73
CA SER A 536 9.23 -23.49 -1.88
C SER A 536 10.01 -23.67 -3.19
N GLY A 537 9.32 -23.58 -4.34
CA GLY A 537 10.02 -23.36 -5.59
C GLY A 537 10.89 -22.13 -5.36
N ASP A 538 12.13 -22.17 -5.83
CA ASP A 538 13.12 -21.12 -5.61
C ASP A 538 12.54 -19.72 -5.89
N GLU A 539 11.58 -19.63 -6.83
CA GLU A 539 10.83 -18.42 -7.15
C GLU A 539 9.92 -17.87 -6.02
N TYR A 540 9.18 -18.71 -5.28
CA TYR A 540 8.23 -18.22 -4.26
C TYR A 540 8.93 -17.63 -3.03
N ASN A 541 10.07 -18.22 -2.63
CA ASN A 541 10.89 -17.71 -1.54
C ASN A 541 12.07 -16.87 -2.05
N ALA A 542 12.10 -16.47 -3.32
CA ALA A 542 13.14 -15.60 -3.85
C ALA A 542 13.19 -14.27 -3.10
N ILE A 543 14.41 -13.78 -2.88
CA ILE A 543 14.61 -12.43 -2.30
C ILE A 543 14.30 -11.40 -3.39
N PRO A 544 13.32 -10.50 -3.20
CA PRO A 544 13.03 -9.47 -4.18
C PRO A 544 14.04 -8.32 -4.09
N TRP A 545 15.25 -8.55 -4.61
CA TRP A 545 16.38 -7.63 -4.55
C TRP A 545 16.08 -6.24 -5.11
N VAL A 546 15.13 -6.13 -6.04
CA VAL A 546 14.70 -4.86 -6.63
C VAL A 546 14.32 -3.84 -5.56
N PHE A 547 13.55 -4.21 -4.52
CA PHE A 547 13.10 -3.28 -3.48
C PHE A 547 14.22 -2.78 -2.56
N LEU A 548 15.35 -3.49 -2.53
CA LEU A 548 16.54 -3.10 -1.78
C LEU A 548 17.48 -2.20 -2.58
N ARG A 549 17.30 -2.13 -3.91
CA ARG A 549 18.19 -1.39 -4.84
C ARG A 549 17.56 -0.11 -5.40
N ILE A 550 16.25 0.05 -5.32
CA ILE A 550 15.53 1.22 -5.84
C ILE A 550 15.31 2.32 -4.79
N GLY A 551 15.14 3.55 -5.27
CA GLY A 551 14.84 4.72 -4.45
C GLY A 551 15.87 4.94 -3.34
N HIS A 552 15.38 5.24 -2.13
CA HIS A 552 16.22 5.55 -0.97
C HIS A 552 16.68 4.31 -0.19
N SER A 553 16.28 3.09 -0.59
CA SER A 553 16.64 1.85 0.10
C SER A 553 18.16 1.64 0.28
N PRO A 554 19.02 1.89 -0.72
CA PRO A 554 20.47 1.75 -0.53
C PRO A 554 21.04 2.69 0.54
N ALA A 555 20.51 3.92 0.65
CA ALA A 555 20.92 4.86 1.69
C ALA A 555 20.48 4.39 3.09
N LEU A 556 19.27 3.86 3.21
CA LEU A 556 18.77 3.29 4.46
C LEU A 556 19.59 2.06 4.92
N LEU A 557 20.02 1.21 3.98
CA LEU A 557 20.90 0.08 4.27
C LEU A 557 22.28 0.53 4.76
N LYS A 558 22.85 1.59 4.16
CA LYS A 558 24.11 2.20 4.64
C LYS A 558 23.95 2.75 6.06
N LEU A 559 22.83 3.39 6.38
CA LEU A 559 22.53 3.87 7.73
C LEU A 559 22.36 2.72 8.72
N ALA A 560 21.76 1.60 8.31
CA ALA A 560 21.70 0.38 9.12
C ALA A 560 23.11 -0.19 9.42
N GLY A 561 24.00 -0.20 8.43
CA GLY A 561 25.41 -0.55 8.63
C GLY A 561 26.12 0.41 9.59
N ALA A 562 25.88 1.72 9.46
CA ALA A 562 26.42 2.72 10.38
C ALA A 562 25.93 2.53 11.82
N ALA A 563 24.69 2.09 12.03
CA ALA A 563 24.16 1.75 13.35
C ALA A 563 24.89 0.56 14.00
N LEU A 564 25.22 -0.46 13.20
CA LEU A 564 26.01 -1.60 13.68
C LEU A 564 27.43 -1.13 14.06
N VAL A 565 28.09 -0.35 13.20
CA VAL A 565 29.43 0.17 13.46
C VAL A 565 29.45 1.06 14.71
N SER A 566 28.48 1.96 14.87
CA SER A 566 28.39 2.84 16.05
C SER A 566 28.21 2.03 17.33
N TRP A 567 27.37 0.99 17.28
CA TRP A 567 27.14 0.10 18.41
C TRP A 567 28.38 -0.72 18.78
N LEU A 568 29.09 -1.29 17.81
CA LEU A 568 30.34 -2.02 18.02
C LEU A 568 31.45 -1.11 18.56
N ALA A 569 31.56 0.13 18.06
CA ALA A 569 32.51 1.11 18.56
C ALA A 569 32.27 1.46 20.04
N ARG A 570 31.00 1.59 20.46
CA ARG A 570 30.64 1.79 21.88
C ARG A 570 31.02 0.59 22.74
N LEU A 571 30.75 -0.62 22.26
CA LEU A 571 31.11 -1.86 22.94
C LEU A 571 32.63 -1.96 23.13
N ALA A 572 33.40 -1.73 22.06
CA ALA A 572 34.86 -1.74 22.08
C ALA A 572 35.44 -0.68 23.03
N TRP A 573 34.90 0.55 23.00
CA TRP A 573 35.31 1.62 23.90
C TRP A 573 35.06 1.28 25.38
N ARG A 574 33.91 0.68 25.69
CA ARG A 574 33.60 0.23 27.07
C ARG A 574 34.49 -0.92 27.51
N ALA A 575 34.71 -1.90 26.64
CA ALA A 575 35.61 -3.01 26.92
C ALA A 575 37.04 -2.53 27.19
N ALA A 576 37.54 -1.57 26.39
CA ALA A 576 38.84 -0.95 26.59
C ALA A 576 38.91 -0.20 27.94
N ARG A 577 37.88 0.58 28.29
CA ARG A 577 37.81 1.32 29.55
C ARG A 577 37.66 0.43 30.78
N ALA A 578 36.94 -0.70 30.65
CA ALA A 578 36.83 -1.70 31.71
C ALA A 578 38.19 -2.39 31.94
N ARG A 579 38.88 -2.76 30.87
CA ARG A 579 40.24 -3.35 30.94
C ARG A 579 41.27 -2.40 31.56
N SER A 580 41.21 -1.10 31.23
CA SER A 580 42.16 -0.13 31.81
C SER A 580 41.94 0.09 33.30
N ARG A 581 40.69 0.04 33.79
CA ARG A 581 40.39 0.08 35.23
C ARG A 581 40.91 -1.13 35.99
N VAL A 582 40.82 -2.34 35.41
CA VAL A 582 41.32 -3.59 36.02
C VAL A 582 42.86 -3.59 36.11
N LYS A 583 43.57 -2.97 35.16
CA LYS A 583 45.03 -2.83 35.22
C LYS A 583 45.53 -1.82 36.27
N GLY A 584 44.68 -0.90 36.73
CA GLY A 584 45.05 0.17 37.68
C GLY A 584 44.81 -0.16 39.16
N THR A 585 44.14 -1.27 39.48
CA THR A 585 43.91 -1.70 40.87
C THR A 585 44.96 -2.72 41.29
N ALA A 586 45.85 -2.33 42.20
CA ALA A 586 46.95 -3.15 42.72
C ALA A 586 46.52 -4.29 43.68
N SER A 587 45.22 -4.58 43.82
CA SER A 587 44.70 -5.59 44.76
C SER A 587 43.98 -6.73 44.03
N GLY A 588 44.66 -7.87 43.92
CA GLY A 588 44.14 -9.24 44.10
C GLY A 588 43.03 -9.82 43.20
N ASP A 589 41.96 -9.09 42.90
CA ASP A 589 40.77 -9.66 42.24
C ASP A 589 40.86 -9.48 40.72
N LYS A 590 41.47 -10.49 40.08
CA LYS A 590 41.62 -10.55 38.62
C LYS A 590 40.29 -10.88 37.97
N ALA A 591 39.44 -9.88 37.73
CA ALA A 591 38.38 -10.03 36.75
C ALA A 591 39.01 -10.35 35.38
N GLY A 592 38.80 -11.56 34.87
CA GLY A 592 39.43 -12.03 33.63
C GLY A 592 39.03 -11.17 32.42
N PRO A 593 39.84 -11.11 31.34
CA PRO A 593 39.55 -10.31 30.15
C PRO A 593 38.18 -10.62 29.52
N TRP A 594 37.69 -11.85 29.68
CA TRP A 594 36.36 -12.29 29.26
C TRP A 594 35.22 -11.73 30.14
N GLN A 595 35.43 -11.59 31.45
CA GLN A 595 34.45 -10.96 32.35
C GLN A 595 34.32 -9.46 32.08
N ALA A 596 35.42 -8.78 31.76
CA ALA A 596 35.42 -7.37 31.34
C ALA A 596 34.64 -7.16 30.02
N VAL A 597 34.77 -8.09 29.07
CA VAL A 597 33.99 -8.06 27.82
C VAL A 597 32.51 -8.36 28.08
N ALA A 598 32.19 -9.39 28.87
CA ALA A 598 30.81 -9.77 29.19
C ALA A 598 30.06 -8.66 29.95
N SER A 599 30.71 -8.02 30.93
CA SER A 599 30.15 -6.86 31.65
C SER A 599 29.97 -5.64 30.75
N SER A 600 30.93 -5.39 29.84
CA SER A 600 30.82 -4.31 28.85
C SER A 600 29.69 -4.56 27.86
N LEU A 601 29.48 -5.81 27.43
CA LEU A 601 28.35 -6.22 26.60
C LEU A 601 27.03 -5.98 27.34
N GLY A 602 26.88 -6.49 28.57
CA GLY A 602 25.68 -6.29 29.38
C GLY A 602 25.35 -4.80 29.60
N ALA A 603 26.36 -3.98 29.91
CA ALA A 603 26.18 -2.53 30.06
C ALA A 603 25.78 -1.84 28.75
N THR A 604 26.41 -2.20 27.63
CA THR A 604 26.08 -1.64 26.30
C THR A 604 24.66 -1.99 25.90
N LEU A 605 24.25 -3.25 26.10
CA LEU A 605 22.89 -3.72 25.86
C LEU A 605 21.86 -3.00 26.76
N ALA A 606 22.23 -2.67 28.01
CA ALA A 606 21.34 -1.97 28.93
C ALA A 606 21.12 -0.49 28.57
N GLU A 607 22.17 0.21 28.12
CA GLU A 607 22.12 1.64 27.79
C GLU A 607 21.72 1.94 26.34
N HIS A 608 22.12 1.09 25.39
CA HIS A 608 21.85 1.25 23.95
C HIS A 608 21.25 -0.04 23.36
N PRO A 609 20.01 -0.40 23.76
CA PRO A 609 19.39 -1.66 23.35
C PRO A 609 18.97 -1.67 21.86
N ALA A 610 18.72 -0.50 21.26
CA ALA A 610 18.05 -0.40 19.97
C ALA A 610 18.78 -1.13 18.82
N PRO A 611 20.08 -0.89 18.55
CA PRO A 611 20.75 -1.55 17.43
C PRO A 611 20.82 -3.07 17.61
N ALA A 612 21.18 -3.54 18.82
CA ALA A 612 21.29 -4.97 19.09
C ALA A 612 19.94 -5.70 18.99
N LEU A 613 18.87 -5.14 19.56
CA LEU A 613 17.52 -5.71 19.46
C LEU A 613 17.02 -5.75 18.02
N VAL A 614 17.17 -4.65 17.28
CA VAL A 614 16.65 -4.54 15.92
C VAL A 614 17.45 -5.41 14.94
N LEU A 615 18.78 -5.43 15.04
CA LEU A 615 19.61 -6.31 14.20
C LEU A 615 19.36 -7.78 14.52
N GLY A 616 19.29 -8.14 15.81
CA GLY A 616 18.93 -9.50 16.22
C GLY A 616 17.55 -9.91 15.71
N TRP A 617 16.58 -9.00 15.75
CA TRP A 617 15.23 -9.22 15.22
C TRP A 617 15.22 -9.46 13.71
N VAL A 618 15.95 -8.63 12.95
CA VAL A 618 16.09 -8.81 11.49
C VAL A 618 16.78 -10.13 11.17
N SER A 619 17.88 -10.47 11.86
CA SER A 619 18.61 -11.73 11.67
C SER A 619 17.76 -12.95 11.99
N LEU A 620 17.02 -12.93 13.11
CA LEU A 620 16.15 -14.05 13.49
C LEU A 620 14.96 -14.19 12.53
N THR A 621 14.42 -13.08 12.04
CA THR A 621 13.37 -13.10 11.02
C THR A 621 13.90 -13.64 9.68
N ALA A 622 15.10 -13.24 9.27
CA ALA A 622 15.74 -13.77 8.06
C ALA A 622 15.99 -15.29 8.19
N LEU A 623 16.43 -15.77 9.36
CA LEU A 623 16.58 -17.19 9.63
C LEU A 623 15.24 -17.95 9.60
N LEU A 624 14.20 -17.41 10.23
CA LEU A 624 12.86 -18.02 10.26
C LEU A 624 12.28 -18.21 8.85
N VAL A 625 12.57 -17.29 7.94
CA VAL A 625 12.10 -17.31 6.56
C VAL A 625 12.95 -18.21 5.65
N ASN A 626 14.16 -18.58 6.10
CA ASN A 626 15.13 -19.38 5.36
C ASN A 626 15.68 -20.50 6.24
N LEU A 627 14.80 -21.33 6.79
CA LEU A 627 15.15 -22.43 7.68
C LEU A 627 16.02 -23.48 6.98
N HIS A 628 15.91 -23.58 5.65
CA HIS A 628 16.76 -24.45 4.84
C HIS A 628 18.26 -24.14 5.01
N LEU A 629 18.63 -22.90 5.35
CA LEU A 629 20.04 -22.53 5.62
C LEU A 629 20.64 -23.26 6.83
N ILE A 630 19.81 -23.83 7.71
CA ILE A 630 20.22 -24.64 8.86
C ILE A 630 19.72 -26.08 8.77
N GLY A 631 19.33 -26.54 7.58
CA GLY A 631 18.88 -27.91 7.33
C GLY A 631 17.46 -28.22 7.81
N LEU A 632 16.63 -27.21 8.08
CA LEU A 632 15.22 -27.37 8.46
C LEU A 632 14.30 -27.00 7.29
N PRO A 633 13.08 -27.58 7.18
CA PRO A 633 12.15 -27.22 6.13
C PRO A 633 11.62 -25.79 6.30
N ASP A 634 11.50 -25.05 5.19
CA ASP A 634 10.95 -23.69 5.19
C ASP A 634 9.47 -23.66 5.60
N ILE A 635 9.08 -22.60 6.33
CA ILE A 635 7.70 -22.39 6.75
C ILE A 635 6.94 -21.69 5.61
N GLY A 636 6.08 -22.41 4.88
CA GLY A 636 5.31 -21.86 3.75
C GLY A 636 4.39 -20.66 4.08
N ALA A 637 4.13 -20.41 5.37
CA ALA A 637 3.32 -19.29 5.86
C ALA A 637 4.02 -17.92 5.75
N VAL A 638 5.35 -17.86 5.74
CA VAL A 638 6.15 -16.62 5.67
C VAL A 638 7.21 -16.75 4.57
N ASN A 639 7.55 -15.65 3.89
CA ASN A 639 8.50 -15.67 2.78
C ASN A 639 9.37 -14.40 2.73
N ASN A 640 10.45 -14.45 1.94
CA ASN A 640 11.42 -13.36 1.82
C ASN A 640 10.77 -12.07 1.32
N ALA A 641 9.77 -12.17 0.42
CA ALA A 641 9.03 -11.01 -0.04
C ALA A 641 8.34 -10.27 1.12
N SER A 642 7.67 -10.98 2.02
CA SER A 642 7.00 -10.38 3.19
C SER A 642 7.97 -9.72 4.15
N ALA A 643 9.15 -10.33 4.36
CA ALA A 643 10.20 -9.77 5.22
C ALA A 643 10.80 -8.50 4.61
N VAL A 644 11.17 -8.53 3.32
CA VAL A 644 11.79 -7.38 2.63
C VAL A 644 10.88 -6.16 2.63
N ILE A 645 9.59 -6.34 2.32
CA ILE A 645 8.65 -5.22 2.28
C ILE A 645 8.28 -4.67 3.67
N ALA A 646 8.67 -5.37 4.76
CA ALA A 646 8.53 -4.91 6.14
C ALA A 646 9.81 -4.22 6.67
N LEU A 647 10.94 -4.28 5.94
CA LEU A 647 12.24 -3.76 6.40
C LEU A 647 12.26 -2.24 6.63
N TYR A 648 11.33 -1.47 6.08
CA TYR A 648 11.26 -0.03 6.33
C TYR A 648 11.22 0.29 7.84
N LEU A 649 10.52 -0.54 8.63
CA LEU A 649 10.40 -0.35 10.07
C LEU A 649 11.76 -0.54 10.77
N PRO A 650 12.44 -1.71 10.73
CA PRO A 650 13.74 -1.86 11.36
C PRO A 650 14.80 -0.89 10.80
N LEU A 651 14.80 -0.60 9.48
CA LEU A 651 15.72 0.37 8.90
C LEU A 651 15.49 1.78 9.47
N SER A 652 14.24 2.20 9.67
CA SER A 652 13.91 3.48 10.30
C SER A 652 14.41 3.55 11.75
N LEU A 653 14.32 2.45 12.51
CA LEU A 653 14.79 2.35 13.89
C LEU A 653 16.32 2.41 13.98
N LEU A 654 17.02 1.74 13.05
CA LEU A 654 18.49 1.79 12.99
C LEU A 654 18.99 3.17 12.59
N ALA A 655 18.38 3.82 11.59
CA ALA A 655 18.70 5.21 11.24
C ALA A 655 18.42 6.17 12.42
N ALA A 656 17.31 5.99 13.13
CA ALA A 656 16.99 6.73 14.34
C ALA A 656 18.04 6.53 15.44
N SER A 657 18.60 5.32 15.56
CA SER A 657 19.68 5.02 16.51
C SER A 657 20.99 5.71 16.16
N VAL A 658 21.35 5.85 14.87
CA VAL A 658 22.54 6.62 14.43
C VAL A 658 22.42 8.09 14.81
N VAL A 659 21.25 8.70 14.56
CA VAL A 659 20.98 10.09 14.94
C VAL A 659 21.02 10.28 16.45
N SER A 660 20.44 9.32 17.19
CA SER A 660 20.56 9.29 18.65
C SER A 660 22.02 9.23 19.07
N ASP A 661 22.83 8.37 18.44
CA ASP A 661 24.23 8.22 18.80
C ASP A 661 25.05 9.47 18.49
N ALA A 662 24.87 10.08 17.32
CA ALA A 662 25.57 11.31 16.94
C ALA A 662 25.33 12.44 17.95
N LEU A 663 24.08 12.59 18.41
CA LEU A 663 23.75 13.59 19.43
C LEU A 663 24.40 13.30 20.79
N ASP A 664 24.58 12.03 21.18
CA ASP A 664 25.31 11.69 22.42
C ASP A 664 26.76 12.17 22.36
N TRP A 665 27.43 11.90 21.23
CA TRP A 665 28.82 12.31 21.05
C TRP A 665 28.98 13.82 21.11
N VAL A 666 28.09 14.56 20.44
CA VAL A 666 28.10 16.03 20.43
C VAL A 666 27.72 16.64 21.79
N THR A 667 26.85 15.99 22.57
CA THR A 667 26.49 16.51 23.91
C THR A 667 27.67 16.64 24.86
N ARG A 668 28.75 15.88 24.64
CA ARG A 668 30.00 15.99 25.43
C ARG A 668 30.80 17.25 25.13
N ALA A 669 30.54 17.92 24.01
CA ALA A 669 31.28 19.10 23.54
C ALA A 669 30.64 20.45 23.89
N GLY A 670 29.38 20.48 24.34
CA GLY A 670 28.73 21.69 24.87
C GLY A 670 27.26 21.89 24.44
N PRO A 671 26.48 22.71 25.18
CA PRO A 671 25.04 22.88 24.97
C PRO A 671 24.67 23.65 23.69
N LEU A 672 25.51 24.61 23.25
CA LEU A 672 25.28 25.36 22.01
C LEU A 672 25.45 24.45 20.79
N LEU A 673 26.55 23.71 20.72
CA LEU A 673 26.82 22.78 19.63
C LEU A 673 25.70 21.73 19.53
N ARG A 674 25.22 21.22 20.66
CA ARG A 674 24.04 20.33 20.70
C ARG A 674 22.81 20.94 20.02
N LYS A 675 22.47 22.20 20.32
CA LYS A 675 21.32 22.89 19.71
C LYS A 675 21.50 23.05 18.20
N VAL A 676 22.67 23.49 17.77
CA VAL A 676 23.01 23.66 16.34
C VAL A 676 22.95 22.33 15.60
N THR A 677 23.58 21.28 16.13
CA THR A 677 23.52 19.94 15.52
C THR A 677 22.11 19.38 15.48
N THR A 678 21.31 19.58 16.54
CA THR A 678 19.89 19.16 16.56
C THR A 678 19.10 19.86 15.45
N ALA A 679 19.29 21.18 15.27
CA ALA A 679 18.63 21.94 14.22
C ALA A 679 19.09 21.53 12.82
N ALA A 680 20.41 21.36 12.62
CA ALA A 680 20.99 20.94 11.35
C ALA A 680 20.51 19.54 10.94
N LEU A 681 20.48 18.58 11.88
CA LEU A 681 19.93 17.24 11.65
C LEU A 681 18.43 17.31 11.32
N GLY A 682 17.67 18.10 12.09
CA GLY A 682 16.24 18.32 11.81
C GLY A 682 15.99 18.87 10.40
N PHE A 683 16.79 19.84 9.96
CA PHE A 683 16.71 20.39 8.61
C PHE A 683 17.10 19.37 7.54
N ALA A 684 18.18 18.61 7.74
CA ALA A 684 18.61 17.57 6.81
C ALA A 684 17.53 16.48 6.63
N ILE A 685 16.89 16.06 7.73
CA ILE A 685 15.78 15.08 7.69
C ILE A 685 14.58 15.67 6.94
N LEU A 686 14.23 16.93 7.21
CA LEU A 686 13.11 17.59 6.51
C LEU A 686 13.39 17.71 5.01
N ALA A 687 14.60 18.12 4.62
CA ALA A 687 15.00 18.20 3.22
C ALA A 687 14.92 16.85 2.52
N TRP A 688 15.44 15.78 3.14
CA TRP A 688 15.34 14.43 2.58
C TRP A 688 13.89 13.94 2.50
N ALA A 689 13.07 14.25 3.51
CA ALA A 689 11.65 13.95 3.50
C ALA A 689 10.90 14.67 2.38
N LEU A 690 11.24 15.92 2.06
CA LEU A 690 10.63 16.64 0.94
C LEU A 690 11.04 16.08 -0.42
N VAL A 691 12.31 15.66 -0.58
CA VAL A 691 12.77 14.96 -1.79
C VAL A 691 12.03 13.63 -1.94
N GLY A 692 11.99 12.81 -0.90
CA GLY A 692 11.28 11.53 -0.96
C GLY A 692 9.76 11.69 -1.13
N ALA A 693 9.16 12.74 -0.58
CA ALA A 693 7.75 13.10 -0.83
C ALA A 693 7.49 13.36 -2.32
N ARG A 694 8.41 14.08 -2.99
CA ARG A 694 8.33 14.34 -4.43
C ARG A 694 8.48 13.05 -5.24
N ASP A 695 9.47 12.23 -4.90
CA ASP A 695 9.70 10.93 -5.57
C ASP A 695 8.49 9.99 -5.44
N MET A 696 7.70 10.16 -4.38
CA MET A 696 6.51 9.37 -4.09
C MET A 696 5.25 9.85 -4.85
N VAL A 697 5.24 10.99 -5.53
CA VAL A 697 4.03 11.51 -6.21
C VAL A 697 3.54 10.57 -7.34
N THR A 698 4.47 9.89 -8.02
CA THR A 698 4.23 8.96 -9.13
C THR A 698 4.42 7.49 -8.73
N LEU A 699 4.19 7.18 -7.45
CA LEU A 699 4.48 5.86 -6.88
C LEU A 699 3.59 4.72 -7.40
N ILE A 700 2.38 5.03 -7.85
CA ILE A 700 1.43 4.02 -8.32
C ILE A 700 2.04 3.25 -9.48
N ASN A 701 2.05 1.93 -9.38
CA ASN A 701 2.47 1.08 -10.48
C ASN A 701 1.34 1.01 -11.52
N PRO A 702 1.53 1.52 -12.75
CA PRO A 702 0.47 1.48 -13.76
C PRO A 702 0.05 0.04 -14.10
N SER A 703 0.98 -0.92 -14.00
CA SER A 703 0.66 -2.33 -14.25
C SER A 703 -0.24 -2.94 -13.19
N THR A 704 -0.58 -2.24 -12.12
CA THR A 704 -1.53 -2.70 -11.09
C THR A 704 -2.90 -2.05 -11.14
N VAL A 705 -3.09 -1.07 -12.04
CA VAL A 705 -4.39 -0.45 -12.31
C VAL A 705 -5.17 -1.37 -13.25
N LEU A 706 -6.22 -2.01 -12.73
CA LEU A 706 -7.05 -2.94 -13.50
C LEU A 706 -8.27 -2.26 -14.12
N ALA A 707 -8.82 -1.25 -13.44
CA ALA A 707 -10.04 -0.56 -13.84
C ALA A 707 -9.83 0.94 -13.95
N THR A 708 -10.59 1.57 -14.84
CA THR A 708 -10.61 2.99 -15.14
C THR A 708 -12.02 3.57 -14.92
N ALA A 709 -12.19 4.88 -15.14
CA ALA A 709 -13.50 5.51 -15.07
C ALA A 709 -14.49 4.95 -16.12
N ASP A 710 -14.01 4.54 -17.29
CA ASP A 710 -14.84 3.94 -18.33
C ASP A 710 -15.36 2.56 -17.92
N ASP A 711 -14.53 1.77 -17.22
CA ASP A 711 -14.99 0.50 -16.63
C ASP A 711 -16.10 0.77 -15.60
N LEU A 712 -16.00 1.80 -14.76
CA LEU A 712 -17.07 2.11 -13.80
C LEU A 712 -18.40 2.52 -14.46
N ARG A 713 -18.35 3.22 -15.61
CA ARG A 713 -19.56 3.51 -16.41
C ARG A 713 -20.17 2.23 -16.96
N ALA A 714 -19.34 1.32 -17.47
CA ALA A 714 -19.77 0.02 -17.94
C ALA A 714 -20.39 -0.83 -16.82
N MET A 715 -19.83 -0.79 -15.61
CA MET A 715 -20.42 -1.48 -14.44
C MET A 715 -21.82 -0.95 -14.09
N ALA A 716 -22.03 0.36 -14.21
CA ALA A 716 -23.36 0.94 -14.02
C ALA A 716 -24.33 0.44 -15.09
N TRP A 717 -23.92 0.45 -16.36
CA TRP A 717 -24.71 -0.09 -17.45
C TRP A 717 -25.06 -1.57 -17.25
N ILE A 718 -24.08 -2.42 -16.89
CA ILE A 718 -24.28 -3.85 -16.64
C ILE A 718 -25.37 -4.07 -15.59
N ARG A 719 -25.29 -3.35 -14.46
CA ARG A 719 -26.26 -3.49 -13.37
C ARG A 719 -27.68 -3.13 -13.82
N ASP A 720 -27.82 -2.16 -14.72
CA ASP A 720 -29.11 -1.58 -15.09
C ASP A 720 -29.72 -2.27 -16.34
N HIS A 721 -28.92 -2.96 -17.17
CA HIS A 721 -29.35 -3.49 -18.47
C HIS A 721 -29.19 -5.01 -18.66
N THR A 722 -28.58 -5.73 -17.72
CA THR A 722 -28.42 -7.19 -17.81
C THR A 722 -29.25 -7.93 -16.76
N SER A 723 -29.59 -9.19 -17.03
CA SER A 723 -30.26 -10.04 -16.05
C SER A 723 -29.36 -10.35 -14.85
N ALA A 724 -29.96 -10.75 -13.72
CA ALA A 724 -29.20 -11.07 -12.50
C ALA A 724 -28.38 -12.37 -12.61
N ASP A 725 -28.78 -13.27 -13.51
CA ASP A 725 -28.09 -14.52 -13.83
C ASP A 725 -27.04 -14.36 -14.96
N ALA A 726 -26.88 -13.14 -15.51
CA ALA A 726 -25.89 -12.87 -16.53
C ALA A 726 -24.48 -13.22 -16.04
N ARG A 727 -23.76 -13.95 -16.88
CA ARG A 727 -22.37 -14.36 -16.68
C ARG A 727 -21.48 -13.81 -17.78
N PHE A 728 -20.43 -13.11 -17.37
CA PHE A 728 -19.49 -12.42 -18.24
C PHE A 728 -18.17 -13.19 -18.37
N LEU A 729 -17.78 -13.48 -19.62
CA LEU A 729 -16.39 -13.82 -19.94
C LEU A 729 -15.56 -12.55 -19.78
N ILE A 730 -14.49 -12.66 -19.00
CA ILE A 730 -13.53 -11.58 -18.77
C ILE A 730 -12.12 -12.03 -19.17
N ASN A 731 -11.26 -11.06 -19.46
CA ASN A 731 -9.86 -11.34 -19.68
C ASN A 731 -9.14 -11.79 -18.40
N THR A 732 -8.29 -12.80 -18.54
CA THR A 732 -7.53 -13.44 -17.46
C THR A 732 -6.03 -13.47 -17.79
N MET A 733 -5.21 -13.60 -16.76
CA MET A 733 -3.77 -13.81 -16.92
C MET A 733 -3.19 -14.67 -15.78
N PRO A 734 -2.09 -15.40 -16.03
CA PRO A 734 -1.39 -16.15 -14.99
C PRO A 734 -0.92 -15.24 -13.85
N TRP A 735 -0.95 -15.75 -12.61
CA TRP A 735 -0.48 -15.00 -11.44
C TRP A 735 0.60 -15.75 -10.65
N GLN A 736 0.21 -16.61 -9.69
CA GLN A 736 1.14 -17.31 -8.80
C GLN A 736 0.66 -18.72 -8.56
N ARG A 737 1.58 -19.69 -8.50
CA ARG A 737 1.28 -21.10 -8.13
C ARG A 737 0.15 -21.72 -8.99
N GLY A 738 0.14 -21.42 -10.29
CA GLY A 738 -0.90 -21.87 -11.21
C GLY A 738 -2.25 -21.16 -11.08
N MET A 739 -2.40 -20.21 -10.14
CA MET A 739 -3.60 -19.40 -10.01
C MET A 739 -3.66 -18.34 -11.11
N PHE A 740 -4.88 -17.98 -11.51
CA PHE A 740 -5.17 -16.91 -12.46
C PHE A 740 -5.78 -15.70 -11.77
N MET A 741 -5.63 -14.54 -12.39
CA MET A 741 -6.26 -13.29 -12.00
C MET A 741 -6.90 -12.62 -13.22
N GLY A 742 -7.87 -11.73 -13.00
CA GLY A 742 -8.39 -10.89 -14.08
C GLY A 742 -7.35 -9.86 -14.52
N SER A 743 -7.25 -9.60 -15.82
CA SER A 743 -6.27 -8.64 -16.36
C SER A 743 -6.79 -7.22 -16.48
N ASP A 744 -8.11 -7.01 -16.38
CA ASP A 744 -8.78 -5.71 -16.57
C ASP A 744 -9.96 -5.49 -15.59
N GLY A 745 -10.75 -4.45 -15.86
CA GLY A 745 -11.86 -4.01 -15.02
C GLY A 745 -12.98 -5.04 -14.88
N GLY A 746 -13.09 -6.00 -15.80
CA GLY A 746 -14.14 -7.03 -15.79
C GLY A 746 -14.12 -7.89 -14.54
N TRP A 747 -12.96 -8.01 -13.88
CA TRP A 747 -12.84 -8.77 -12.64
C TRP A 747 -13.64 -8.19 -11.46
N TRP A 748 -14.05 -6.92 -11.56
CA TRP A 748 -14.87 -6.25 -10.55
C TRP A 748 -16.37 -6.43 -10.73
N ILE A 749 -16.85 -7.00 -11.85
CA ILE A 749 -18.28 -7.18 -12.16
C ILE A 749 -19.06 -7.78 -10.98
N PRO A 750 -18.63 -8.89 -10.34
CA PRO A 750 -19.42 -9.50 -9.28
C PRO A 750 -19.53 -8.65 -8.02
N LEU A 751 -18.53 -7.82 -7.76
CA LEU A 751 -18.46 -6.99 -6.56
C LEU A 751 -19.18 -5.66 -6.73
N LEU A 752 -19.43 -5.21 -7.96
CA LEU A 752 -20.04 -3.91 -8.27
C LEU A 752 -21.46 -4.01 -8.84
N THR A 753 -21.85 -5.18 -9.35
CA THR A 753 -23.09 -5.35 -10.11
C THR A 753 -23.91 -6.57 -9.71
N ASP A 754 -23.41 -7.46 -8.85
CA ASP A 754 -24.07 -8.73 -8.49
C ASP A 754 -24.24 -9.72 -9.65
N ARG A 755 -23.57 -9.49 -10.80
CA ARG A 755 -23.53 -10.43 -11.93
C ARG A 755 -22.31 -11.35 -11.84
N GLN A 756 -22.34 -12.47 -12.54
CA GLN A 756 -21.28 -13.48 -12.45
C GLN A 756 -20.16 -13.22 -13.46
N THR A 757 -18.95 -13.67 -13.15
CA THR A 757 -17.82 -13.71 -14.10
C THR A 757 -17.27 -15.11 -14.21
N THR A 758 -16.57 -15.38 -15.32
CA THR A 758 -15.86 -16.65 -15.55
C THR A 758 -14.70 -16.87 -14.60
N LEU A 759 -14.10 -15.79 -14.06
CA LEU A 759 -13.07 -15.85 -13.05
C LEU A 759 -13.49 -15.07 -11.79
N PRO A 760 -13.73 -15.75 -10.66
CA PRO A 760 -13.98 -15.10 -9.36
C PRO A 760 -12.67 -14.57 -8.72
N ALA A 761 -12.77 -14.02 -7.52
CA ALA A 761 -11.60 -13.71 -6.70
C ALA A 761 -10.77 -14.98 -6.42
N VAL A 762 -9.44 -14.91 -6.50
CA VAL A 762 -8.41 -15.95 -6.20
C VAL A 762 -8.64 -16.77 -4.93
N VAL A 763 -9.45 -16.32 -3.97
CA VAL A 763 -9.93 -17.21 -2.88
C VAL A 763 -10.69 -18.44 -3.37
N TYR A 764 -11.10 -18.49 -4.65
CA TYR A 764 -11.66 -19.68 -5.31
C TYR A 764 -10.75 -20.90 -5.19
N TRP A 765 -9.44 -20.68 -5.06
CA TRP A 765 -8.45 -21.74 -4.88
C TRP A 765 -8.64 -22.55 -3.58
N GLY A 766 -9.42 -22.03 -2.62
CA GLY A 766 -9.84 -22.76 -1.44
C GLY A 766 -11.06 -23.67 -1.65
N GLY A 767 -11.64 -23.69 -2.84
CA GLY A 767 -12.84 -24.47 -3.17
C GLY A 767 -12.56 -25.95 -3.46
N ALA A 768 -13.63 -26.68 -3.81
CA ALA A 768 -13.52 -28.09 -4.17
C ALA A 768 -12.60 -28.29 -5.39
N PRO A 769 -11.81 -29.38 -5.48
CA PRO A 769 -10.84 -29.58 -6.56
C PRO A 769 -11.42 -29.48 -7.97
N ASP A 770 -12.62 -30.02 -8.21
CA ASP A 770 -13.26 -29.95 -9.53
C ASP A 770 -13.72 -28.53 -9.89
N TYR A 771 -14.20 -27.77 -8.90
CA TYR A 771 -14.53 -26.35 -9.08
C TYR A 771 -13.28 -25.53 -9.41
N VAL A 772 -12.18 -25.75 -8.67
CA VAL A 772 -10.89 -25.09 -8.94
C VAL A 772 -10.37 -25.44 -10.33
N ARG A 773 -10.47 -26.72 -10.73
CA ARG A 773 -10.06 -27.19 -12.06
C ARG A 773 -10.86 -26.49 -13.16
N GLN A 774 -12.19 -26.49 -13.07
CA GLN A 774 -13.08 -25.85 -14.05
C GLN A 774 -12.78 -24.36 -14.24
N ILE A 775 -12.61 -23.62 -13.13
CA ILE A 775 -12.26 -22.20 -13.18
C ILE A 775 -10.87 -21.99 -13.82
N THR A 776 -9.90 -22.84 -13.47
CA THR A 776 -8.52 -22.72 -13.95
C THR A 776 -8.40 -23.04 -15.44
N GLU A 777 -9.11 -24.06 -15.92
CA GLU A 777 -9.16 -24.43 -17.34
C GLU A 777 -9.75 -23.30 -18.20
N LEU A 778 -10.89 -22.74 -17.77
CA LEU A 778 -11.54 -21.61 -18.45
C LEU A 778 -10.67 -20.35 -18.42
N ALA A 779 -10.03 -20.06 -17.28
CA ALA A 779 -9.13 -18.92 -17.15
C ALA A 779 -7.86 -19.09 -17.99
N GLN A 780 -7.32 -20.30 -18.08
CA GLN A 780 -6.17 -20.59 -18.95
C GLN A 780 -6.56 -20.38 -20.41
N TRP A 781 -7.69 -20.96 -20.84
CA TRP A 781 -8.18 -20.79 -22.20
C TRP A 781 -8.39 -19.31 -22.56
N ALA A 782 -9.06 -18.53 -21.71
CA ALA A 782 -9.27 -17.10 -21.95
C ALA A 782 -7.95 -16.31 -22.06
N SER A 783 -6.89 -16.74 -21.35
CA SER A 783 -5.58 -16.08 -21.38
C SER A 783 -4.72 -16.42 -22.60
N THR A 784 -5.05 -17.48 -23.34
CA THR A 784 -4.23 -17.96 -24.47
C THR A 784 -5.01 -18.15 -25.78
N THR A 785 -6.34 -18.03 -25.78
CA THR A 785 -7.14 -18.25 -26.98
C THR A 785 -6.74 -17.29 -28.10
N ALA A 786 -6.53 -17.84 -29.30
CA ALA A 786 -6.14 -17.06 -30.48
C ALA A 786 -7.36 -16.57 -31.28
N SER A 787 -8.51 -17.23 -31.13
CA SER A 787 -9.74 -16.93 -31.86
C SER A 787 -10.97 -17.37 -31.07
N LEU A 788 -12.10 -16.72 -31.34
CA LEU A 788 -13.43 -17.10 -30.88
C LEU A 788 -14.29 -17.69 -32.01
N ASP A 789 -13.65 -18.03 -33.14
CA ASP A 789 -14.34 -18.51 -34.35
C ASP A 789 -14.60 -20.01 -34.34
N ASP A 790 -13.82 -20.77 -33.58
CA ASP A 790 -13.89 -22.22 -33.62
C ASP A 790 -15.10 -22.72 -32.82
N ALA A 791 -15.77 -23.76 -33.33
CA ALA A 791 -16.92 -24.38 -32.65
C ALA A 791 -16.60 -24.81 -31.20
N ALA A 792 -15.34 -25.22 -30.96
CA ALA A 792 -14.86 -25.58 -29.62
C ALA A 792 -14.84 -24.39 -28.64
N ALA A 793 -14.56 -23.17 -29.11
CA ALA A 793 -14.61 -21.96 -28.28
C ALA A 793 -16.06 -21.67 -27.85
N TRP A 794 -17.00 -21.76 -28.79
CA TRP A 794 -18.43 -21.56 -28.50
C TRP A 794 -18.99 -22.62 -27.56
N GLU A 795 -18.63 -23.89 -27.76
CA GLU A 795 -19.00 -24.96 -26.83
C GLU A 795 -18.47 -24.69 -25.42
N HIS A 796 -17.23 -24.21 -25.30
CA HIS A 796 -16.64 -23.86 -24.01
C HIS A 796 -17.39 -22.73 -23.30
N LEU A 797 -17.79 -21.70 -24.05
CA LEU A 797 -18.60 -20.58 -23.53
C LEU A 797 -20.00 -21.02 -23.12
N GLU A 798 -20.64 -21.90 -23.89
CA GLU A 798 -21.97 -22.46 -23.61
C GLU A 798 -21.94 -23.33 -22.35
N GLN A 799 -20.97 -24.25 -22.25
CA GLN A 799 -20.77 -25.10 -21.06
C GLN A 799 -20.48 -24.27 -19.80
N ALA A 800 -19.75 -23.16 -19.94
CA ALA A 800 -19.48 -22.24 -18.84
C ALA A 800 -20.67 -21.32 -18.50
N GLY A 801 -21.75 -21.35 -19.29
CA GLY A 801 -22.96 -20.54 -19.11
C GLY A 801 -22.76 -19.06 -19.44
N VAL A 802 -21.77 -18.72 -20.26
CA VAL A 802 -21.47 -17.32 -20.62
C VAL A 802 -22.62 -16.73 -21.44
N THR A 803 -22.96 -15.49 -21.12
CA THR A 803 -24.01 -14.70 -21.79
C THR A 803 -23.45 -13.45 -22.45
N HIS A 804 -22.31 -12.96 -21.95
CA HIS A 804 -21.70 -11.73 -22.41
C HIS A 804 -20.17 -11.86 -22.42
N VAL A 805 -19.51 -11.13 -23.30
CA VAL A 805 -18.05 -10.92 -23.30
C VAL A 805 -17.77 -9.49 -22.89
N TYR A 806 -17.01 -9.30 -21.81
CA TYR A 806 -16.56 -8.00 -21.35
C TYR A 806 -15.08 -7.83 -21.68
N ILE A 807 -14.75 -6.71 -22.33
CA ILE A 807 -13.37 -6.30 -22.59
C ILE A 807 -13.18 -4.91 -22.01
N GLY A 808 -12.45 -4.82 -20.90
CA GLY A 808 -12.23 -3.58 -20.18
C GLY A 808 -11.21 -2.67 -20.83
N ALA A 809 -11.00 -1.49 -20.24
CA ALA A 809 -10.14 -0.45 -20.79
C ALA A 809 -8.68 -0.91 -20.94
N ARG A 810 -8.19 -1.68 -19.96
CA ARG A 810 -6.87 -2.30 -20.00
C ARG A 810 -6.80 -3.51 -20.94
N GLY A 811 -7.89 -4.25 -21.03
CA GLY A 811 -8.01 -5.48 -21.81
C GLY A 811 -7.09 -6.62 -21.36
N GLY A 812 -6.91 -7.58 -22.25
CA GLY A 812 -6.07 -8.75 -22.06
C GLY A 812 -5.85 -9.48 -23.37
N ASN A 813 -5.83 -10.80 -23.32
CA ASN A 813 -5.65 -11.64 -24.50
C ASN A 813 -6.84 -11.56 -25.48
N ILE A 814 -8.07 -11.63 -24.98
CA ILE A 814 -9.30 -11.45 -25.77
C ILE A 814 -9.41 -10.00 -26.19
N LYS A 815 -9.45 -9.77 -27.51
CA LYS A 815 -9.52 -8.45 -28.14
C LYS A 815 -10.88 -8.21 -28.81
N PRO A 816 -11.36 -6.96 -28.91
CA PRO A 816 -12.62 -6.63 -29.57
C PRO A 816 -12.70 -7.15 -31.00
N GLU A 817 -11.61 -7.09 -31.77
CA GLU A 817 -11.53 -7.61 -33.13
C GLU A 817 -11.73 -9.14 -33.25
N MET A 818 -11.62 -9.88 -32.15
CA MET A 818 -11.94 -11.31 -32.13
C MET A 818 -13.46 -11.57 -32.06
N VAL A 819 -14.25 -10.58 -31.64
CA VAL A 819 -15.68 -10.72 -31.32
C VAL A 819 -16.55 -9.86 -32.24
N TYR A 820 -16.06 -8.68 -32.61
CA TYR A 820 -16.80 -7.69 -33.38
C TYR A 820 -17.20 -8.23 -34.76
N GLY A 821 -18.49 -8.12 -35.09
CA GLY A 821 -19.03 -8.56 -36.38
C GLY A 821 -19.15 -10.08 -36.54
N LYS A 822 -18.94 -10.87 -35.48
CA LYS A 822 -19.10 -12.33 -35.52
C LYS A 822 -20.59 -12.72 -35.41
N PRO A 823 -21.07 -13.73 -36.16
CA PRO A 823 -22.40 -14.30 -35.96
C PRO A 823 -22.59 -14.73 -34.51
N GLY A 824 -23.75 -14.41 -33.92
CA GLY A 824 -24.05 -14.71 -32.52
C GLY A 824 -23.41 -13.76 -31.50
N CYS A 825 -22.65 -12.75 -31.92
CA CYS A 825 -22.08 -11.72 -31.04
C CYS A 825 -22.66 -10.33 -31.36
N GLU A 826 -23.53 -9.81 -30.51
CA GLU A 826 -24.11 -8.47 -30.65
C GLU A 826 -23.35 -7.48 -29.78
N LEU A 827 -22.85 -6.38 -30.36
CA LEU A 827 -22.28 -5.28 -29.57
C LEU A 827 -23.41 -4.51 -28.89
N VAL A 828 -23.50 -4.60 -27.57
CA VAL A 828 -24.58 -3.98 -26.77
C VAL A 828 -24.11 -2.74 -26.00
N TYR A 829 -22.81 -2.57 -25.81
CA TYR A 829 -22.23 -1.39 -25.18
C TYR A 829 -20.82 -1.12 -25.69
N GLN A 830 -20.55 0.14 -26.04
CA GLN A 830 -19.22 0.65 -26.36
C GLN A 830 -19.08 2.08 -25.84
N VAL A 831 -18.09 2.30 -24.97
CA VAL A 831 -17.66 3.64 -24.54
C VAL A 831 -16.15 3.63 -24.41
N GLY A 832 -15.48 4.38 -25.28
CA GLY A 832 -14.02 4.43 -25.35
C GLY A 832 -13.42 3.03 -25.52
N PRO A 833 -12.45 2.61 -24.69
CA PRO A 833 -11.78 1.33 -24.86
C PRO A 833 -12.57 0.14 -24.29
N VAL A 834 -13.79 0.34 -23.75
CA VAL A 834 -14.60 -0.72 -23.12
C VAL A 834 -15.69 -1.22 -24.05
N TYR A 835 -15.77 -2.54 -24.23
CA TYR A 835 -16.76 -3.22 -25.07
C TYR A 835 -17.49 -4.29 -24.28
N ILE A 836 -18.80 -4.41 -24.52
CA ILE A 836 -19.63 -5.51 -24.05
C ILE A 836 -20.38 -6.10 -25.23
N PHE A 837 -20.21 -7.39 -25.44
CA PHE A 837 -20.93 -8.15 -26.45
C PHE A 837 -21.91 -9.10 -25.76
N ALA A 838 -23.17 -9.12 -26.20
CA ALA A 838 -24.13 -10.15 -25.84
C ALA A 838 -23.96 -11.34 -26.79
N LEU A 839 -24.06 -12.55 -26.23
CA LEU A 839 -23.96 -13.80 -26.98
C LEU A 839 -25.36 -14.35 -27.26
N ASP A 840 -25.76 -14.40 -28.52
CA ASP A 840 -26.99 -15.04 -28.96
C ASP A 840 -26.76 -16.54 -29.17
N ARG A 841 -27.38 -17.34 -28.31
CA ARG A 841 -27.28 -18.80 -28.34
C ARG A 841 -28.13 -19.45 -29.43
N ALA A 842 -29.03 -18.69 -30.07
CA ALA A 842 -29.91 -19.19 -31.12
C ALA A 842 -29.24 -19.17 -32.51
N VAL A 843 -28.18 -18.39 -32.69
CA VAL A 843 -27.44 -18.28 -33.95
C VAL A 843 -26.34 -19.34 -33.97
N ARG A 844 -26.68 -20.50 -34.54
CA ARG A 844 -25.75 -21.58 -34.93
C ARG A 844 -25.56 -21.59 -36.43
#